data_AF-A0A0B7GNT7-F1
#
_entry.id   AF-A0A0B7GNT7-F1
#
_cell.length_a   1.000
_cell.length_b   1.000
_cell.length_c   1.000
_cell.angle_alpha   90.00
_cell.angle_beta   90.00
_cell.angle_gamma   90.00
#
_symmetry.space_group_name_H-M   'P 1'
#
loop_
_entity.id
_entity.type
_entity.pdbx_description
1 polymer ?
#
loop_
_entity_poly.entity_id
_entity_poly.type
_entity_poly.pdbx_seq_one_letter_code
_entity_poly.pdbx_strand_id
1 'polypeptide(L)'
;MAKITVDQLQELGEYGKKVKDNSKQFKAAVVNANYQFALKYKGSEGDVIKAFVEKLNTIQNQVFDIYPGYLDYFGAVMENYDTGLSGLGFATKAWSQDGEAGAQGVQQKLVGDQKKKVEAIRKSLDVHYTTAATILGSGKISAEAVYNDASAALDDAGGKRSQLDSSMQEFYKSFVDGLNTSQAQLKAILEVLNNARYIGSLEPSTVVNAIAEKRLTNPDDLKMLDAIQDSGDAAMVTAILSGDKFREMGKVDATHVSSNMSAYAYAQFAGVKDLGSSDNINDLEAFISELQKQDPDKVKIYMEKLSAASAQQGYISVAQGLRLFPDFPAERTPEAMANYIDSIRGNNEELAEVSANLRKHAHLAGLFDSLYLLDVGTRYNTYGAEIKLTQTTLSDLGYTAQGFGYKLTQLETDVTNNYTISKQTFNIAVDNYLEAESVHFDQMSEKIEKLEASKKQAVLDFIGDVAQAGIYLLPGGVPAKIAVNLFGDIAKKTGSNYASDFADYLKDFRDAVPKDYRTTAVSSLSVLKAPFKLYEKLEKINKDIKEAKDAQLYSIFNVGGVSVNKDGKVVKAEYTPAYDLDAFLTMKDLADNGLSAHVYRQALIDGKSPEEALAKLNEFESNVNKPDVLSVSAKNFALGRPDVPANIGAVGQMMYEERMKQEDRDKALLNKMQEFDAQEIWNHYQDYGRNSIIPDTSDQKNPKAAESAENLKKDIQDDFNRIAQGRF
;
A
#
# COMPACT_ATOMS: atom_id res chain seq x y z
N MET A 1 13.29 -28.28 12.27
CA MET A 1 12.00 -28.97 12.03
C MET A 1 10.90 -28.22 12.76
N ALA A 2 9.63 -28.39 12.41
CA ALA A 2 8.56 -27.71 13.13
C ALA A 2 8.25 -28.48 14.43
N LYS A 3 7.94 -27.74 15.50
CA LYS A 3 7.29 -28.33 16.68
C LYS A 3 5.83 -28.61 16.32
N ILE A 4 5.40 -29.86 16.48
CA ILE A 4 4.03 -30.30 16.17
C ILE A 4 3.35 -30.71 17.48
N THR A 5 2.16 -30.18 17.72
CA THR A 5 1.28 -30.63 18.80
C THR A 5 -0.16 -30.67 18.29
N VAL A 6 -0.79 -31.83 18.40
CA VAL A 6 -2.21 -32.06 18.10
C VAL A 6 -2.84 -32.71 19.32
N ASP A 7 -3.88 -32.09 19.87
CA ASP A 7 -4.54 -32.55 21.09
C ASP A 7 -5.89 -33.25 20.84
N GLN A 8 -6.54 -32.97 19.70
CA GLN A 8 -7.87 -33.45 19.35
C GLN A 8 -7.94 -33.83 17.86
N LEU A 9 -7.22 -34.89 17.47
CA LEU A 9 -7.10 -35.29 16.06
C LEU A 9 -8.46 -35.67 15.42
N GLN A 10 -9.28 -36.45 16.12
CA GLN A 10 -10.57 -36.94 15.61
C GLN A 10 -11.58 -35.80 15.38
N GLU A 11 -11.61 -34.81 16.27
CA GLU A 11 -12.53 -33.67 16.16
C GLU A 11 -12.24 -32.85 14.90
N LEU A 12 -10.97 -32.75 14.50
CA LEU A 12 -10.56 -32.10 13.26
C LEU A 12 -11.11 -32.85 12.03
N GLY A 13 -11.00 -34.18 12.01
CA GLY A 13 -11.55 -35.02 10.95
C GLY A 13 -13.08 -34.96 10.88
N GLU A 14 -13.76 -34.97 12.03
CA GLU A 14 -15.22 -34.80 12.10
C GLU A 14 -15.69 -33.43 11.60
N TYR A 15 -14.97 -32.37 11.96
CA TYR A 15 -15.25 -31.03 11.44
C TYR A 15 -15.08 -30.99 9.92
N GLY A 16 -14.01 -31.57 9.38
CA GLY A 16 -13.80 -31.70 7.95
C GLY A 16 -14.97 -32.39 7.22
N LYS A 17 -15.47 -33.50 7.76
CA LYS A 17 -16.64 -34.21 7.23
C LYS A 17 -17.91 -33.34 7.23
N LYS A 18 -18.18 -32.64 8.33
CA LYS A 18 -19.34 -31.72 8.45
C LYS A 18 -19.29 -30.61 7.40
N VAL A 19 -18.12 -30.02 7.14
CA VAL A 19 -17.95 -29.01 6.08
C VAL A 19 -18.27 -29.59 4.70
N LYS A 20 -17.76 -30.79 4.38
CA LYS A 20 -18.04 -31.46 3.09
C LYS A 20 -19.53 -31.74 2.92
N ASP A 21 -20.21 -32.17 3.97
CA ASP A 21 -21.64 -32.43 3.91
C ASP A 21 -22.46 -31.14 3.76
N ASN A 22 -22.05 -30.05 4.41
CA ASN A 22 -22.65 -28.73 4.19
C ASN A 22 -22.48 -28.26 2.73
N SER A 23 -21.31 -28.49 2.12
CA SER A 23 -21.08 -28.20 0.70
C SER A 23 -22.06 -28.95 -0.22
N LYS A 24 -22.26 -30.25 0.01
CA LYS A 24 -23.22 -31.06 -0.75
C LYS A 24 -24.65 -30.56 -0.57
N GLN A 25 -25.03 -30.23 0.67
CA GLN A 25 -26.36 -29.69 0.97
C GLN A 25 -26.60 -28.35 0.27
N PHE A 26 -25.59 -27.47 0.27
CA PHE A 26 -25.66 -26.20 -0.46
C PHE A 26 -25.89 -26.43 -1.95
N LYS A 27 -25.08 -27.28 -2.62
CA LYS A 27 -25.26 -27.61 -4.04
C LYS A 27 -26.66 -28.13 -4.34
N ALA A 28 -27.18 -29.02 -3.50
CA ALA A 28 -28.53 -29.56 -3.66
C ALA A 28 -29.63 -28.49 -3.52
N ALA A 29 -29.46 -27.53 -2.60
CA ALA A 29 -30.43 -26.47 -2.34
C ALA A 29 -30.50 -25.42 -3.47
N VAL A 30 -29.39 -25.18 -4.17
CA VAL A 30 -29.28 -24.10 -5.17
C VAL A 30 -29.42 -24.56 -6.62
N VAL A 31 -29.60 -25.85 -6.88
CA VAL A 31 -29.75 -26.43 -8.24
C VAL A 31 -30.81 -25.72 -9.08
N ASN A 32 -31.92 -25.31 -8.47
CA ASN A 32 -33.01 -24.63 -9.16
C ASN A 32 -32.82 -23.11 -9.29
N ALA A 33 -31.78 -22.53 -8.69
CA ALA A 33 -31.45 -21.11 -8.75
C ALA A 33 -30.38 -20.78 -9.80
N ASN A 34 -29.67 -21.79 -10.33
CA ASN A 34 -28.65 -21.63 -11.37
C ASN A 34 -29.32 -21.55 -12.76
N TYR A 35 -29.49 -20.32 -13.28
CA TYR A 35 -30.01 -20.06 -14.62
C TYR A 35 -29.01 -19.21 -15.40
N GLN A 36 -28.28 -19.84 -16.32
CA GLN A 36 -27.47 -19.09 -17.27
C GLN A 36 -28.37 -18.27 -18.19
N PHE A 37 -28.19 -16.95 -18.18
CA PHE A 37 -28.91 -16.03 -19.05
C PHE A 37 -28.39 -16.20 -20.49
N ALA A 38 -29.31 -16.39 -21.44
CA ALA A 38 -29.01 -16.47 -22.88
C ALA A 38 -29.43 -15.18 -23.60
N LEU A 39 -28.54 -14.65 -24.44
CA LEU A 39 -28.76 -13.40 -25.19
C LEU A 39 -29.08 -13.64 -26.66
N LYS A 40 -29.91 -12.76 -27.24
CA LYS A 40 -30.13 -12.63 -28.69
C LYS A 40 -30.06 -11.14 -29.09
N TYR A 41 -28.98 -10.67 -29.73
CA TYR A 41 -28.94 -9.32 -30.34
C TYR A 41 -27.86 -9.18 -31.46
N LYS A 42 -27.83 -8.04 -32.18
CA LYS A 42 -26.74 -7.54 -33.07
C LYS A 42 -26.47 -6.03 -32.83
N GLY A 43 -25.21 -5.56 -32.80
CA GLY A 43 -24.81 -4.13 -32.67
C GLY A 43 -23.91 -3.81 -31.46
N SER A 44 -23.33 -2.59 -31.35
CA SER A 44 -22.40 -2.20 -30.26
C SER A 44 -23.06 -2.02 -28.88
N GLU A 45 -24.33 -1.61 -28.83
CA GLU A 45 -25.19 -1.71 -27.62
C GLU A 45 -25.29 -3.16 -27.14
N GLY A 46 -25.19 -4.08 -28.10
CA GLY A 46 -25.04 -5.49 -27.87
C GLY A 46 -23.83 -5.85 -27.02
N ASP A 47 -22.64 -5.32 -27.33
CA ASP A 47 -21.39 -5.72 -26.65
C ASP A 47 -21.43 -5.41 -25.14
N VAL A 48 -21.99 -4.26 -24.74
CA VAL A 48 -22.17 -3.92 -23.32
C VAL A 48 -23.25 -4.80 -22.66
N ILE A 49 -24.36 -5.07 -23.35
CA ILE A 49 -25.38 -6.02 -22.88
C ILE A 49 -24.79 -7.44 -22.73
N LYS A 50 -23.89 -7.85 -23.62
CA LYS A 50 -23.13 -9.10 -23.51
C LYS A 50 -22.36 -9.15 -22.22
N ALA A 51 -21.55 -8.13 -21.98
CA ALA A 51 -20.63 -8.08 -20.87
C ALA A 51 -21.39 -8.07 -19.55
N PHE A 52 -22.54 -7.40 -19.50
CA PHE A 52 -23.42 -7.41 -18.34
C PHE A 52 -23.98 -8.82 -18.05
N VAL A 53 -24.49 -9.52 -19.07
CA VAL A 53 -24.98 -10.90 -18.90
C VAL A 53 -23.87 -11.89 -18.58
N GLU A 54 -22.70 -11.77 -19.23
CA GLU A 54 -21.52 -12.58 -18.94
C GLU A 54 -21.06 -12.41 -17.49
N LYS A 55 -21.14 -11.18 -16.95
CA LYS A 55 -20.87 -10.91 -15.53
C LYS A 55 -21.87 -11.62 -14.62
N LEU A 56 -23.17 -11.51 -14.88
CA LEU A 56 -24.19 -12.21 -14.08
C LEU A 56 -24.01 -13.73 -14.11
N ASN A 57 -23.68 -14.29 -15.28
CA ASN A 57 -23.40 -15.72 -15.42
C ASN A 57 -22.10 -16.12 -14.68
N THR A 58 -21.09 -15.24 -14.65
CA THR A 58 -19.85 -15.47 -13.90
C THR A 58 -20.12 -15.52 -12.39
N ILE A 59 -20.89 -14.57 -11.86
CA ILE A 59 -21.30 -14.55 -10.45
C ILE A 59 -22.05 -15.84 -10.10
N GLN A 60 -23.02 -16.26 -10.92
CA GLN A 60 -23.76 -17.51 -10.70
C GLN A 60 -22.85 -18.74 -10.64
N ASN A 61 -21.94 -18.89 -11.61
CA ASN A 61 -20.98 -20.00 -11.62
C ASN A 61 -20.06 -19.97 -10.39
N GLN A 62 -19.62 -18.79 -9.96
CA GLN A 62 -18.78 -18.67 -8.77
C GLN A 62 -19.53 -19.04 -7.48
N VAL A 63 -20.77 -18.58 -7.32
CA VAL A 63 -21.58 -18.84 -6.12
C VAL A 63 -22.07 -20.28 -6.06
N PHE A 64 -22.57 -20.83 -7.17
CA PHE A 64 -23.26 -22.12 -7.17
C PHE A 64 -22.34 -23.32 -7.46
N ASP A 65 -21.26 -23.12 -8.22
CA ASP A 65 -20.38 -24.22 -8.62
C ASP A 65 -19.02 -24.16 -7.91
N ILE A 66 -18.38 -22.99 -7.83
CA ILE A 66 -17.01 -22.84 -7.30
C ILE A 66 -17.00 -22.80 -5.77
N TYR A 67 -17.82 -21.96 -5.12
CA TYR A 67 -17.84 -21.81 -3.66
C TYR A 67 -17.99 -23.15 -2.91
N PRO A 68 -18.91 -24.04 -3.28
CA PRO A 68 -19.04 -25.31 -2.57
C PRO A 68 -17.83 -26.23 -2.81
N GLY A 69 -17.15 -26.10 -3.97
CA GLY A 69 -15.89 -26.78 -4.23
C GLY A 69 -14.78 -26.37 -3.25
N TYR A 70 -14.70 -25.09 -2.88
CA TYR A 70 -13.75 -24.61 -1.87
C TYR A 70 -14.05 -25.13 -0.47
N LEU A 71 -15.32 -25.23 -0.09
CA LEU A 71 -15.72 -25.87 1.17
C LEU A 71 -15.35 -27.36 1.20
N ASP A 72 -15.58 -28.08 0.10
CA ASP A 72 -15.23 -29.50 0.00
C ASP A 72 -13.72 -29.72 0.12
N TYR A 73 -12.91 -28.88 -0.55
CA TYR A 73 -11.46 -28.90 -0.43
C TYR A 73 -10.98 -28.64 1.01
N PHE A 74 -11.51 -27.60 1.67
CA PHE A 74 -11.18 -27.29 3.06
C PHE A 74 -11.49 -28.46 4.00
N GLY A 75 -12.67 -29.08 3.84
CA GLY A 75 -13.03 -30.26 4.61
C GLY A 75 -12.12 -31.47 4.34
N ALA A 76 -11.69 -31.66 3.08
CA ALA A 76 -10.76 -32.71 2.70
C ALA A 76 -9.35 -32.52 3.30
N VAL A 77 -8.86 -31.29 3.40
CA VAL A 77 -7.56 -30.98 4.05
C VAL A 77 -7.56 -31.47 5.50
N MET A 78 -8.64 -31.22 6.24
CA MET A 78 -8.78 -31.66 7.64
C MET A 78 -8.91 -33.18 7.77
N GLU A 79 -9.75 -33.80 6.92
CA GLU A 79 -9.95 -35.26 6.90
C GLU A 79 -8.65 -36.01 6.54
N ASN A 80 -7.86 -35.48 5.60
CA ASN A 80 -6.58 -36.06 5.20
C ASN A 80 -5.52 -35.99 6.30
N TYR A 81 -5.49 -34.90 7.09
CA TYR A 81 -4.55 -34.79 8.21
C TYR A 81 -4.88 -35.76 9.35
N ASP A 82 -6.16 -35.90 9.70
CA ASP A 82 -6.66 -36.92 10.63
C ASP A 82 -6.30 -38.34 10.14
N THR A 83 -6.64 -38.65 8.88
CA THR A 83 -6.35 -39.96 8.29
C THR A 83 -4.86 -40.27 8.23
N GLY A 84 -4.03 -39.27 7.89
CA GLY A 84 -2.57 -39.41 7.81
C GLY A 84 -1.95 -39.74 9.17
N LEU A 85 -2.28 -38.98 10.21
CA LEU A 85 -1.76 -39.22 11.55
C LEU A 85 -2.35 -40.48 12.20
N SER A 86 -3.64 -40.78 11.95
CA SER A 86 -4.25 -42.04 12.36
C SER A 86 -3.59 -43.25 11.71
N GLY A 87 -3.20 -43.13 10.43
CA GLY A 87 -2.42 -44.14 9.71
C GLY A 87 -1.02 -44.38 10.29
N LEU A 88 -0.44 -43.38 10.97
CA LEU A 88 0.82 -43.51 11.73
C LEU A 88 0.63 -44.11 13.13
N GLY A 89 -0.61 -44.42 13.54
CA GLY A 89 -0.94 -45.04 14.82
C GLY A 89 -1.32 -44.05 15.93
N PHE A 90 -1.52 -42.76 15.62
CA PHE A 90 -2.02 -41.77 16.59
C PHE A 90 -3.55 -41.80 16.67
N ALA A 91 -4.12 -41.89 17.87
CA ALA A 91 -5.58 -41.97 18.02
C ALA A 91 -6.25 -40.62 18.37
N THR A 92 -5.61 -39.83 19.24
CA THR A 92 -6.20 -38.58 19.77
C THR A 92 -5.18 -37.46 19.79
N LYS A 93 -3.96 -37.79 20.23
CA LYS A 93 -2.86 -36.83 20.36
C LYS A 93 -1.67 -37.26 19.53
N ALA A 94 -1.02 -36.28 18.91
CA ALA A 94 0.24 -36.47 18.20
C ALA A 94 1.17 -35.30 18.55
N TRP A 95 2.44 -35.57 18.83
CA TRP A 95 3.41 -34.51 19.07
C TRP A 95 4.79 -34.88 18.55
N SER A 96 5.51 -33.86 18.09
CA SER A 96 6.93 -33.92 17.79
C SER A 96 7.62 -32.63 18.20
N GLN A 97 8.87 -32.75 18.66
CA GLN A 97 9.73 -31.63 19.05
C GLN A 97 10.95 -31.57 18.13
N ASP A 98 11.55 -30.40 18.00
CA ASP A 98 12.79 -30.24 17.24
C ASP A 98 14.03 -30.53 18.10
N GLY A 99 15.16 -30.85 17.46
CA GLY A 99 16.46 -30.99 18.11
C GLY A 99 16.57 -32.13 19.13
N GLU A 100 17.34 -31.89 20.20
CA GLU A 100 17.68 -32.91 21.21
C GLU A 100 16.46 -33.42 22.01
N ALA A 101 15.42 -32.60 22.16
CA ALA A 101 14.18 -33.03 22.83
C ALA A 101 13.26 -33.86 21.91
N GLY A 102 13.59 -33.92 20.62
CA GLY A 102 12.81 -34.56 19.55
C GLY A 102 13.33 -35.91 19.09
N ALA A 103 12.96 -36.28 17.86
CA ALA A 103 13.38 -37.53 17.23
C ALA A 103 14.90 -37.66 17.09
N GLN A 104 15.60 -36.55 16.83
CA GLN A 104 17.07 -36.53 16.73
C GLN A 104 17.75 -36.95 18.03
N GLY A 105 17.32 -36.42 19.18
CA GLY A 105 17.90 -36.81 20.46
C GLY A 105 17.56 -38.25 20.87
N VAL A 106 16.36 -38.73 20.54
CA VAL A 106 15.99 -40.14 20.76
C VAL A 106 16.85 -41.06 19.89
N GLN A 107 17.03 -40.73 18.61
CA GLN A 107 17.90 -41.48 17.70
C GLN A 107 19.34 -41.51 18.23
N GLN A 108 19.87 -40.37 18.69
CA GLN A 108 21.22 -40.30 19.25
C GLN A 108 21.37 -41.14 20.52
N LYS A 109 20.34 -41.18 21.39
CA LYS A 109 20.35 -42.04 22.57
C LYS A 109 20.35 -43.52 22.21
N LEU A 110 19.59 -43.93 21.20
CA LEU A 110 19.50 -45.33 20.77
C LEU A 110 20.75 -45.80 20.02
N VAL A 111 21.09 -45.10 18.94
CA VAL A 111 22.14 -45.49 17.99
C VAL A 111 23.53 -45.04 18.45
N GLY A 112 23.61 -43.99 19.27
CA GLY A 112 24.86 -43.51 19.86
C GLY A 112 25.10 -44.10 21.25
N ASP A 113 24.38 -43.62 22.25
CA ASP A 113 24.70 -43.86 23.66
C ASP A 113 24.46 -45.31 24.09
N GLN A 114 23.29 -45.87 23.76
CA GLN A 114 22.95 -47.23 24.15
C GLN A 114 23.81 -48.25 23.39
N LYS A 115 24.03 -48.06 22.09
CA LYS A 115 24.90 -48.93 21.29
C LYS A 115 26.32 -49.01 21.86
N LYS A 116 26.91 -47.88 22.28
CA LYS A 116 28.20 -47.84 22.99
C LYS A 116 28.19 -48.62 24.31
N LYS A 117 27.11 -48.53 25.08
CA LYS A 117 26.96 -49.31 26.33
C LYS A 117 26.88 -50.80 26.06
N VAL A 118 26.10 -51.24 25.06
CA VAL A 118 26.02 -52.65 24.66
C VAL A 118 27.38 -53.16 24.17
N GLU A 119 28.12 -52.35 23.41
CA GLU A 119 29.48 -52.71 22.97
C GLU A 119 30.45 -52.87 24.15
N ALA A 120 30.37 -52.00 25.16
CA ALA A 120 31.19 -52.11 26.36
C ALA A 120 30.87 -53.38 27.16
N ILE A 121 29.58 -53.74 27.30
CA ILE A 121 29.15 -54.99 27.94
C ILE A 121 29.68 -56.20 27.17
N ARG A 122 29.57 -56.20 25.83
CA ARG A 122 30.14 -57.25 24.97
C ARG A 122 31.63 -57.45 25.26
N LYS A 123 32.42 -56.36 25.23
CA LYS A 123 33.87 -56.42 25.51
C LYS A 123 34.17 -57.02 26.89
N SER A 124 33.39 -56.66 27.91
CA SER A 124 33.54 -57.22 29.26
C SER A 124 33.22 -58.72 29.29
N LEU A 125 32.13 -59.15 28.64
CA LEU A 125 31.76 -60.57 28.57
C LEU A 125 32.78 -61.40 27.80
N ASP A 126 33.30 -60.89 26.69
CA ASP A 126 34.33 -61.57 25.88
C ASP A 126 35.61 -61.84 26.70
N VAL A 127 36.00 -60.92 27.60
CA VAL A 127 37.14 -61.13 28.52
C VAL A 127 36.88 -62.30 29.48
N HIS A 128 35.68 -62.36 30.07
CA HIS A 128 35.30 -63.45 30.96
C HIS A 128 35.19 -64.79 30.21
N TYR A 129 34.61 -64.80 29.01
CA TYR A 129 34.52 -65.99 28.17
C TYR A 129 35.90 -66.50 27.74
N THR A 130 36.83 -65.60 27.40
CA THR A 130 38.20 -65.98 27.06
C THR A 130 38.91 -66.64 28.25
N THR A 131 38.73 -66.08 29.44
CA THR A 131 39.28 -66.64 30.69
C THR A 131 38.71 -68.04 30.96
N ALA A 132 37.39 -68.19 30.89
CA ALA A 132 36.72 -69.47 31.09
C ALA A 132 37.14 -70.51 30.04
N ALA A 133 37.20 -70.13 28.75
CA ALA A 133 37.61 -71.01 27.67
C ALA A 133 39.05 -71.52 27.84
N THR A 134 39.96 -70.67 28.33
CA THR A 134 41.35 -71.04 28.66
C THR A 134 41.40 -72.08 29.78
N ILE A 135 40.64 -71.89 30.86
CA ILE A 135 40.59 -72.82 32.00
C ILE A 135 40.01 -74.17 31.58
N LEU A 136 38.97 -74.17 30.76
CA LEU A 136 38.24 -75.37 30.35
C LEU A 136 38.91 -76.12 29.19
N GLY A 137 39.93 -75.54 28.55
CA GLY A 137 40.52 -76.08 27.32
C GLY A 137 39.55 -76.10 26.14
N SER A 138 38.51 -75.26 26.15
CA SER A 138 37.50 -75.19 25.09
C SER A 138 37.90 -74.20 23.99
N GLY A 139 37.22 -74.27 22.83
CA GLY A 139 37.34 -73.26 21.78
C GLY A 139 36.89 -71.87 22.22
N LYS A 140 37.24 -70.84 21.43
CA LYS A 140 36.88 -69.43 21.68
C LYS A 140 35.36 -69.26 21.75
N ILE A 141 34.87 -68.63 22.82
CA ILE A 141 33.47 -68.24 23.01
C ILE A 141 33.38 -66.71 22.98
N SER A 142 32.37 -66.14 22.31
CA SER A 142 32.17 -64.69 22.22
C SER A 142 30.70 -64.28 22.24
N ALA A 143 30.43 -63.08 22.78
CA ALA A 143 29.14 -62.41 22.78
C ALA A 143 28.83 -61.63 21.48
N GLU A 144 29.67 -61.74 20.45
CA GLU A 144 29.58 -60.93 19.22
C GLU A 144 28.24 -61.06 18.48
N ALA A 145 27.71 -62.27 18.35
CA ALA A 145 26.41 -62.48 17.69
C ALA A 145 25.26 -61.74 18.42
N VAL A 146 25.20 -61.86 19.75
CA VAL A 146 24.19 -61.20 20.58
C VAL A 146 24.32 -59.68 20.51
N TYR A 147 25.56 -59.16 20.47
CA TYR A 147 25.81 -57.74 20.25
C TYR A 147 25.31 -57.27 18.88
N ASN A 148 25.59 -58.01 17.81
CA ASN A 148 25.17 -57.65 16.46
C ASN A 148 23.65 -57.57 16.37
N ASP A 149 22.93 -58.54 16.96
CA ASP A 149 21.46 -58.54 17.00
C ASP A 149 20.92 -57.33 17.79
N ALA A 150 21.47 -57.07 18.98
CA ALA A 150 21.05 -55.93 19.80
C ALA A 150 21.36 -54.58 19.14
N SER A 151 22.52 -54.46 18.49
CA SER A 151 22.91 -53.29 17.72
C SER A 151 21.96 -53.04 16.56
N ALA A 152 21.65 -54.08 15.77
CA ALA A 152 20.74 -53.97 14.64
C ALA A 152 19.32 -53.56 15.09
N ALA A 153 18.85 -54.09 16.22
CA ALA A 153 17.58 -53.69 16.80
C ALA A 153 17.54 -52.22 17.25
N LEU A 154 18.64 -51.70 17.81
CA LEU A 154 18.77 -50.28 18.17
C LEU A 154 18.82 -49.37 16.93
N ASP A 155 19.52 -49.79 15.88
CA ASP A 155 19.57 -49.09 14.59
C ASP A 155 18.16 -49.03 13.95
N ASP A 156 17.44 -50.16 13.92
CA ASP A 156 16.06 -50.24 13.44
C ASP A 156 15.10 -49.36 14.24
N ALA A 157 15.17 -49.41 15.58
CA ALA A 157 14.34 -48.56 16.44
C ALA A 157 14.62 -47.07 16.25
N GLY A 158 15.89 -46.69 16.11
CA GLY A 158 16.30 -45.32 15.80
C GLY A 158 15.78 -44.87 14.43
N GLY A 159 15.92 -45.71 13.41
CA GLY A 159 15.41 -45.46 12.06
C GLY A 159 13.90 -45.27 12.03
N LYS A 160 13.15 -46.16 12.68
CA LYS A 160 11.68 -46.06 12.80
C LYS A 160 11.23 -44.77 13.47
N ARG A 161 11.97 -44.29 14.49
CA ARG A 161 11.63 -43.03 15.16
C ARG A 161 11.83 -41.82 14.25
N SER A 162 12.93 -41.78 13.50
CA SER A 162 13.21 -40.69 12.55
C SER A 162 12.25 -40.71 11.35
N GLN A 163 11.87 -41.91 10.89
CA GLN A 163 10.86 -42.06 9.84
C GLN A 163 9.49 -41.57 10.30
N LEU A 164 9.04 -41.97 11.50
CA LEU A 164 7.77 -41.51 12.06
C LEU A 164 7.72 -39.98 12.16
N ASP A 165 8.79 -39.36 12.66
CA ASP A 165 8.88 -37.90 12.72
C ASP A 165 8.84 -37.26 11.33
N SER A 166 9.61 -37.79 10.37
CA SER A 166 9.61 -37.28 9.00
C SER A 166 8.21 -37.32 8.38
N SER A 167 7.49 -38.43 8.52
CA SER A 167 6.10 -38.55 8.04
C SER A 167 5.15 -37.58 8.76
N MET A 168 5.31 -37.38 10.08
CA MET A 168 4.53 -36.37 10.81
C MET A 168 4.79 -34.96 10.28
N GLN A 169 6.05 -34.61 10.00
CA GLN A 169 6.42 -33.31 9.43
C GLN A 169 5.84 -33.12 8.03
N GLU A 170 5.85 -34.15 7.19
CA GLU A 170 5.25 -34.12 5.85
C GLU A 170 3.74 -33.92 5.89
N PHE A 171 3.03 -34.63 6.77
CA PHE A 171 1.59 -34.42 6.95
C PHE A 171 1.28 -33.04 7.52
N TYR A 172 2.05 -32.56 8.50
CA TYR A 172 1.87 -31.23 9.07
C TYR A 172 2.10 -30.13 8.03
N LYS A 173 3.16 -30.26 7.23
CA LYS A 173 3.43 -29.35 6.12
C LYS A 173 2.26 -29.33 5.12
N SER A 174 1.80 -30.51 4.70
CA SER A 174 0.68 -30.63 3.75
C SER A 174 -0.62 -30.04 4.31
N PHE A 175 -0.86 -30.21 5.62
CA PHE A 175 -2.00 -29.65 6.31
C PHE A 175 -1.94 -28.12 6.36
N VAL A 176 -0.82 -27.54 6.78
CA VAL A 176 -0.62 -26.08 6.80
C VAL A 176 -0.74 -25.48 5.39
N ASP A 177 -0.09 -26.09 4.40
CA ASP A 177 -0.15 -25.64 3.00
C ASP A 177 -1.60 -25.71 2.46
N GLY A 178 -2.34 -26.76 2.82
CA GLY A 178 -3.76 -26.92 2.49
C GLY A 178 -4.68 -25.91 3.19
N LEU A 179 -4.42 -25.59 4.46
CA LEU A 179 -5.17 -24.58 5.21
C LEU A 179 -4.96 -23.18 4.64
N ASN A 180 -3.71 -22.81 4.34
CA ASN A 180 -3.40 -21.54 3.69
C ASN A 180 -4.13 -21.43 2.35
N THR A 181 -4.16 -22.51 1.57
CA THR A 181 -4.92 -22.59 0.31
C THR A 181 -6.42 -22.39 0.50
N SER A 182 -6.98 -23.05 1.51
CA SER A 182 -8.41 -22.93 1.82
C SER A 182 -8.75 -21.51 2.30
N GLN A 183 -7.91 -20.89 3.13
CA GLN A 183 -8.10 -19.52 3.60
C GLN A 183 -8.13 -18.53 2.44
N ALA A 184 -7.17 -18.62 1.51
CA ALA A 184 -7.11 -17.74 0.35
C ALA A 184 -8.34 -17.90 -0.55
N GLN A 185 -8.73 -19.14 -0.85
CA GLN A 185 -9.93 -19.45 -1.64
C GLN A 185 -11.21 -18.91 -0.99
N LEU A 186 -11.38 -19.11 0.32
CA LEU A 186 -12.55 -18.65 1.06
C LEU A 186 -12.59 -17.12 1.22
N LYS A 187 -11.43 -16.45 1.36
CA LYS A 187 -11.38 -14.98 1.35
C LYS A 187 -11.77 -14.41 -0.02
N ALA A 188 -11.23 -14.97 -1.10
CA ALA A 188 -11.53 -14.50 -2.46
C ALA A 188 -13.01 -14.69 -2.82
N ILE A 189 -13.60 -15.84 -2.47
CA ILE A 189 -15.02 -16.11 -2.79
C ILE A 189 -15.99 -15.31 -1.91
N LEU A 190 -15.57 -14.87 -0.71
CA LEU A 190 -16.41 -14.04 0.17
C LEU A 190 -16.84 -12.75 -0.53
N GLU A 191 -15.94 -12.12 -1.27
CA GLU A 191 -16.25 -10.90 -2.03
C GLU A 191 -17.23 -11.14 -3.17
N VAL A 192 -17.11 -12.31 -3.83
CA VAL A 192 -18.08 -12.71 -4.87
C VAL A 192 -19.45 -12.99 -4.24
N LEU A 193 -19.48 -13.64 -3.07
CA LEU A 193 -20.71 -13.90 -2.33
C LEU A 193 -21.37 -12.60 -1.87
N ASN A 194 -20.58 -11.64 -1.38
CA ASN A 194 -21.06 -10.31 -1.05
C ASN A 194 -21.58 -9.57 -2.29
N ASN A 195 -20.84 -9.63 -3.40
CA ASN A 195 -21.30 -9.06 -4.67
C ASN A 195 -22.63 -9.67 -5.11
N ALA A 196 -22.74 -10.99 -5.14
CA ALA A 196 -23.97 -11.69 -5.48
C ALA A 196 -25.15 -11.30 -4.55
N ARG A 197 -24.86 -11.14 -3.25
CA ARG A 197 -25.85 -10.75 -2.25
C ARG A 197 -26.37 -9.33 -2.48
N TYR A 198 -25.48 -8.37 -2.76
CA TYR A 198 -25.83 -6.95 -2.79
C TYR A 198 -26.13 -6.42 -4.19
N ILE A 199 -25.65 -7.09 -5.27
CA ILE A 199 -26.00 -6.72 -6.65
C ILE A 199 -27.50 -6.92 -6.91
N GLY A 200 -28.16 -7.83 -6.18
CA GLY A 200 -29.62 -7.99 -6.24
C GLY A 200 -30.41 -6.78 -5.76
N SER A 201 -29.79 -5.84 -5.02
CA SER A 201 -30.40 -4.58 -4.61
C SER A 201 -30.33 -3.50 -5.70
N LEU A 202 -29.60 -3.74 -6.80
CA LEU A 202 -29.54 -2.85 -7.95
C LEU A 202 -30.67 -3.21 -8.92
N GLU A 203 -31.58 -2.26 -9.17
CA GLU A 203 -32.65 -2.43 -10.15
C GLU A 203 -32.06 -2.67 -11.55
N PRO A 204 -32.38 -3.79 -12.23
CA PRO A 204 -31.83 -4.09 -13.56
C PRO A 204 -32.11 -2.99 -14.59
N SER A 205 -33.24 -2.29 -14.46
CA SER A 205 -33.59 -1.16 -15.33
C SER A 205 -32.59 0.00 -15.24
N THR A 206 -31.91 0.18 -14.10
CA THR A 206 -30.89 1.23 -13.95
C THR A 206 -29.75 1.03 -14.93
N VAL A 207 -29.21 -0.18 -15.00
CA VAL A 207 -28.11 -0.52 -15.93
C VAL A 207 -28.59 -0.49 -17.38
N VAL A 208 -29.77 -1.06 -17.66
CA VAL A 208 -30.34 -1.09 -19.01
C VAL A 208 -30.62 0.32 -19.55
N ASN A 209 -31.19 1.20 -18.73
CA ASN A 209 -31.45 2.59 -19.11
C ASN A 209 -30.14 3.36 -19.32
N ALA A 210 -29.13 3.15 -18.48
CA ALA A 210 -27.82 3.77 -18.66
C ALA A 210 -27.12 3.34 -19.95
N ILE A 211 -27.28 2.08 -20.38
CA ILE A 211 -26.82 1.61 -21.70
C ILE A 211 -27.62 2.29 -22.82
N ALA A 212 -28.96 2.27 -22.72
CA ALA A 212 -29.85 2.85 -23.74
C ALA A 212 -29.63 4.37 -23.95
N GLU A 213 -29.33 5.08 -22.87
CA GLU A 213 -29.02 6.51 -22.87
C GLU A 213 -27.55 6.81 -23.21
N LYS A 214 -26.76 5.81 -23.59
CA LYS A 214 -25.33 5.91 -23.95
C LYS A 214 -24.45 6.49 -22.83
N ARG A 215 -24.87 6.28 -21.57
CA ARG A 215 -24.07 6.59 -20.37
C ARG A 215 -23.11 5.43 -20.03
N LEU A 216 -23.40 4.23 -20.52
CA LEU A 216 -22.50 3.07 -20.54
C LEU A 216 -22.24 2.68 -21.99
N THR A 217 -21.01 2.85 -22.47
CA THR A 217 -20.66 2.69 -23.88
C THR A 217 -19.57 1.65 -24.13
N ASN A 218 -18.82 1.29 -23.09
CA ASN A 218 -17.77 0.29 -23.12
C ASN A 218 -18.05 -0.80 -22.07
N PRO A 219 -17.81 -2.09 -22.35
CA PRO A 219 -17.82 -3.14 -21.34
C PRO A 219 -17.06 -2.82 -20.04
N ASP A 220 -15.99 -2.03 -20.12
CA ASP A 220 -15.21 -1.59 -18.96
C ASP A 220 -16.00 -0.68 -18.01
N ASP A 221 -17.01 0.03 -18.50
CA ASP A 221 -17.87 0.87 -17.66
C ASP A 221 -18.68 0.02 -16.66
N LEU A 222 -18.92 -1.27 -16.96
CA LEU A 222 -19.63 -2.19 -16.08
C LEU A 222 -18.78 -2.71 -14.91
N LYS A 223 -17.48 -2.41 -14.87
CA LYS A 223 -16.58 -2.86 -13.80
C LYS A 223 -16.94 -2.27 -12.43
N MET A 224 -17.66 -1.13 -12.40
CA MET A 224 -18.21 -0.59 -11.15
C MET A 224 -19.16 -1.57 -10.44
N LEU A 225 -19.79 -2.49 -11.19
CA LEU A 225 -20.68 -3.49 -10.61
C LEU A 225 -19.92 -4.53 -9.76
N ASP A 226 -18.63 -4.72 -10.01
CA ASP A 226 -17.77 -5.62 -9.21
C ASP A 226 -17.46 -5.02 -7.83
N ALA A 227 -17.57 -3.70 -7.70
CA ALA A 227 -17.34 -2.99 -6.44
C ALA A 227 -18.54 -3.05 -5.49
N ILE A 228 -19.69 -3.60 -5.91
CA ILE A 228 -20.83 -3.82 -5.03
C ILE A 228 -20.47 -4.92 -4.02
N GLN A 229 -20.37 -4.56 -2.74
CA GLN A 229 -19.89 -5.39 -1.64
C GLN A 229 -20.64 -5.15 -0.32
N ASP A 230 -21.43 -4.09 -0.21
CA ASP A 230 -22.28 -3.77 0.94
C ASP A 230 -23.65 -3.22 0.48
N SER A 231 -24.60 -3.17 1.40
CA SER A 231 -26.01 -2.83 1.19
C SER A 231 -26.27 -1.41 0.66
N GLY A 232 -25.34 -0.47 0.85
CA GLY A 232 -25.42 0.89 0.31
C GLY A 232 -24.85 1.03 -1.12
N ASP A 233 -24.13 0.05 -1.62
CA ASP A 233 -23.38 0.18 -2.89
C ASP A 233 -24.27 0.28 -4.12
N ALA A 234 -25.41 -0.42 -4.12
CA ALA A 234 -26.38 -0.35 -5.21
C ALA A 234 -26.96 1.07 -5.36
N ALA A 235 -27.16 1.79 -4.25
CA ALA A 235 -27.61 3.18 -4.26
C ALA A 235 -26.52 4.10 -4.86
N MET A 236 -25.26 3.86 -4.52
CA MET A 236 -24.13 4.59 -5.11
C MET A 236 -23.99 4.36 -6.61
N VAL A 237 -24.08 3.11 -7.08
CA VAL A 237 -24.08 2.79 -8.51
C VAL A 237 -25.25 3.47 -9.21
N THR A 238 -26.44 3.44 -8.62
CA THR A 238 -27.61 4.13 -9.18
C THR A 238 -27.38 5.63 -9.30
N ALA A 239 -26.75 6.24 -8.29
CA ALA A 239 -26.39 7.65 -8.33
C ALA A 239 -25.35 7.97 -9.42
N ILE A 240 -24.27 7.19 -9.52
CA ILE A 240 -23.24 7.33 -10.57
C ILE A 240 -23.85 7.18 -11.96
N LEU A 241 -24.77 6.23 -12.12
CA LEU A 241 -25.54 5.99 -13.33
C LEU A 241 -26.82 6.85 -13.41
N SER A 242 -26.86 8.01 -12.78
CA SER A 242 -27.96 8.96 -13.00
C SER A 242 -27.55 10.06 -13.98
N GLY A 243 -28.54 10.77 -14.53
CA GLY A 243 -28.27 11.96 -15.37
C GLY A 243 -27.73 13.16 -14.59
N ASP A 244 -27.94 13.20 -13.26
CA ASP A 244 -27.46 14.23 -12.34
C ASP A 244 -26.57 13.60 -11.25
N LYS A 245 -25.51 12.93 -11.72
CA LYS A 245 -24.72 11.99 -10.89
C LYS A 245 -24.20 12.60 -9.61
N PHE A 246 -23.65 13.81 -9.63
CA PHE A 246 -23.03 14.40 -8.44
C PHE A 246 -24.06 14.80 -7.41
N ARG A 247 -25.22 15.33 -7.82
CA ARG A 247 -26.33 15.59 -6.91
C ARG A 247 -26.86 14.29 -6.30
N GLU A 248 -27.11 13.27 -7.10
CA GLU A 248 -27.62 11.99 -6.60
C GLU A 248 -26.60 11.30 -5.68
N MET A 249 -25.30 11.38 -5.98
CA MET A 249 -24.24 10.86 -5.10
C MET A 249 -24.28 11.56 -3.74
N GLY A 250 -24.51 12.87 -3.72
CA GLY A 250 -24.62 13.65 -2.49
C GLY A 250 -25.82 13.28 -1.61
N LYS A 251 -26.82 12.56 -2.14
CA LYS A 251 -27.98 12.06 -1.38
C LYS A 251 -27.74 10.69 -0.76
N VAL A 252 -26.73 9.95 -1.22
CA VAL A 252 -26.46 8.58 -0.75
C VAL A 252 -25.97 8.63 0.70
N ASP A 253 -26.56 7.78 1.54
CA ASP A 253 -26.04 7.51 2.88
C ASP A 253 -24.84 6.56 2.78
N ALA A 254 -23.65 7.12 2.97
CA ALA A 254 -22.41 6.36 2.83
C ALA A 254 -22.13 5.39 3.98
N THR A 255 -22.99 5.28 5.00
CA THR A 255 -22.77 4.38 6.16
C THR A 255 -22.49 2.94 5.72
N HIS A 256 -23.25 2.45 4.74
CA HIS A 256 -23.13 1.10 4.18
C HIS A 256 -22.57 1.06 2.75
N VAL A 257 -21.84 2.10 2.33
CA VAL A 257 -21.10 2.08 1.06
C VAL A 257 -19.71 1.48 1.31
N SER A 258 -19.34 0.43 0.59
CA SER A 258 -18.05 -0.24 0.75
C SER A 258 -16.87 0.64 0.35
N SER A 259 -15.68 0.28 0.80
CA SER A 259 -14.43 0.97 0.43
C SER A 259 -14.22 0.97 -1.09
N ASN A 260 -14.46 -0.17 -1.76
CA ASN A 260 -14.33 -0.29 -3.21
C ASN A 260 -15.31 0.64 -3.94
N MET A 261 -16.58 0.67 -3.52
CA MET A 261 -17.57 1.56 -4.13
C MET A 261 -17.26 3.04 -3.85
N SER A 262 -16.71 3.35 -2.67
CA SER A 262 -16.23 4.69 -2.34
C SER A 262 -15.07 5.13 -3.25
N ALA A 263 -14.20 4.21 -3.66
CA ALA A 263 -13.16 4.49 -4.64
C ALA A 263 -13.74 4.79 -6.03
N TYR A 264 -14.80 4.10 -6.47
CA TYR A 264 -15.52 4.42 -7.70
C TYR A 264 -16.21 5.79 -7.63
N ALA A 265 -16.82 6.13 -6.50
CA ALA A 265 -17.41 7.45 -6.24
C ALA A 265 -16.33 8.54 -6.30
N TYR A 266 -15.21 8.35 -5.61
CA TYR A 266 -14.07 9.28 -5.63
C TYR A 266 -13.53 9.50 -7.04
N ALA A 267 -13.41 8.44 -7.84
CA ALA A 267 -12.92 8.51 -9.21
C ALA A 267 -13.77 9.40 -10.12
N GLN A 268 -15.06 9.61 -9.81
CA GLN A 268 -15.90 10.57 -10.55
C GLN A 268 -15.40 12.00 -10.41
N PHE A 269 -14.85 12.36 -9.24
CA PHE A 269 -14.25 13.68 -9.00
C PHE A 269 -12.82 13.75 -9.52
N ALA A 270 -12.02 12.69 -9.29
CA ALA A 270 -10.60 12.69 -9.67
C ALA A 270 -10.38 12.48 -11.18
N GLY A 271 -11.35 11.93 -11.91
CA GLY A 271 -11.25 11.64 -13.34
C GLY A 271 -11.24 12.88 -14.25
N VAL A 272 -11.42 14.08 -13.70
CA VAL A 272 -11.45 15.31 -14.48
C VAL A 272 -10.06 15.85 -14.80
N LYS A 273 -9.92 16.53 -15.94
CA LYS A 273 -8.66 17.13 -16.39
C LYS A 273 -8.29 18.39 -15.60
N ASP A 274 -9.28 19.25 -15.33
CA ASP A 274 -9.08 20.53 -14.63
C ASP A 274 -10.13 20.70 -13.53
N LEU A 275 -9.73 20.49 -12.28
CA LEU A 275 -10.59 20.69 -11.11
C LEU A 275 -11.16 22.11 -11.01
N GLY A 276 -10.47 23.12 -11.54
CA GLY A 276 -10.85 24.52 -11.42
C GLY A 276 -11.88 24.99 -12.45
N SER A 277 -12.22 24.16 -13.44
CA SER A 277 -13.24 24.51 -14.42
C SER A 277 -14.61 24.71 -13.75
N SER A 278 -15.42 25.63 -14.29
CA SER A 278 -16.74 25.96 -13.74
C SER A 278 -17.63 24.73 -13.60
N ASP A 279 -17.58 23.82 -14.58
CA ASP A 279 -18.42 22.62 -14.58
C ASP A 279 -18.05 21.68 -13.42
N ASN A 280 -16.76 21.48 -13.17
CA ASN A 280 -16.30 20.60 -12.09
C ASN A 280 -16.53 21.22 -10.69
N ILE A 281 -16.43 22.55 -10.57
CA ILE A 281 -16.82 23.25 -9.34
C ILE A 281 -18.32 23.13 -9.10
N ASN A 282 -19.15 23.33 -10.15
CA ASN A 282 -20.59 23.14 -10.06
C ASN A 282 -20.96 21.70 -9.68
N ASP A 283 -20.24 20.70 -10.19
CA ASP A 283 -20.42 19.29 -9.85
C ASP A 283 -20.11 19.02 -8.36
N LEU A 284 -19.00 19.56 -7.84
CA LEU A 284 -18.66 19.51 -6.41
C LEU A 284 -19.70 20.23 -5.56
N GLU A 285 -20.15 21.41 -5.97
CA GLU A 285 -21.21 22.15 -5.27
C GLU A 285 -22.54 21.39 -5.29
N ALA A 286 -22.91 20.76 -6.41
CA ALA A 286 -24.11 19.94 -6.51
C ALA A 286 -24.07 18.77 -5.52
N PHE A 287 -22.92 18.07 -5.46
CA PHE A 287 -22.68 17.02 -4.47
C PHE A 287 -22.77 17.53 -3.02
N ILE A 288 -22.03 18.59 -2.68
CA ILE A 288 -21.98 19.16 -1.33
C ILE A 288 -23.36 19.69 -0.91
N SER A 289 -24.12 20.26 -1.85
CA SER A 289 -25.45 20.84 -1.58
C SER A 289 -26.44 19.82 -1.06
N GLU A 290 -26.37 18.57 -1.50
CA GLU A 290 -27.19 17.46 -0.98
C GLU A 290 -26.56 16.85 0.27
N LEU A 291 -25.23 16.68 0.27
CA LEU A 291 -24.48 16.12 1.40
C LEU A 291 -24.74 16.90 2.70
N GLN A 292 -24.70 18.24 2.66
CA GLN A 292 -24.90 19.09 3.85
C GLN A 292 -26.32 19.06 4.42
N LYS A 293 -27.28 18.46 3.72
CA LYS A 293 -28.65 18.22 4.23
C LYS A 293 -28.72 16.97 5.11
N GLN A 294 -27.70 16.10 5.04
CA GLN A 294 -27.63 14.88 5.84
C GLN A 294 -27.13 15.15 7.26
N ASP A 295 -27.31 14.18 8.16
CA ASP A 295 -26.77 14.26 9.52
C ASP A 295 -25.23 14.36 9.49
N PRO A 296 -24.61 15.26 10.28
CA PRO A 296 -23.16 15.44 10.29
C PRO A 296 -22.35 14.16 10.52
N ASP A 297 -22.85 13.18 11.27
CA ASP A 297 -22.13 11.93 11.51
C ASP A 297 -22.13 11.03 10.27
N LYS A 298 -23.19 11.08 9.45
CA LYS A 298 -23.22 10.42 8.14
C LYS A 298 -22.29 11.11 7.14
N VAL A 299 -22.30 12.44 7.13
CA VAL A 299 -21.40 13.24 6.29
C VAL A 299 -19.94 12.91 6.62
N LYS A 300 -19.58 12.82 7.91
CA LYS A 300 -18.24 12.41 8.33
C LYS A 300 -17.85 11.04 7.79
N ILE A 301 -18.71 10.03 7.93
CA ILE A 301 -18.42 8.68 7.40
C ILE A 301 -18.18 8.76 5.89
N TYR A 302 -18.96 9.56 5.17
CA TYR A 302 -18.77 9.73 3.74
C TYR A 302 -17.41 10.39 3.43
N MET A 303 -17.10 11.51 4.09
CA MET A 303 -15.83 12.21 3.87
C MET A 303 -14.62 11.37 4.25
N GLU A 304 -14.69 10.62 5.35
CA GLU A 304 -13.65 9.65 5.75
C GLU A 304 -13.39 8.62 4.65
N LYS A 305 -14.44 8.06 4.05
CA LYS A 305 -14.33 7.09 2.94
C LYS A 305 -13.77 7.71 1.66
N LEU A 306 -14.18 8.93 1.30
CA LEU A 306 -13.63 9.62 0.12
C LEU A 306 -12.17 10.05 0.32
N SER A 307 -11.80 10.48 1.53
CA SER A 307 -10.41 10.78 1.87
C SER A 307 -9.52 9.54 1.89
N ALA A 308 -10.06 8.40 2.34
CA ALA A 308 -9.37 7.11 2.26
C ALA A 308 -9.17 6.66 0.80
N ALA A 309 -10.21 6.76 -0.03
CA ALA A 309 -10.11 6.50 -1.46
C ALA A 309 -9.09 7.42 -2.16
N SER A 310 -9.06 8.69 -1.79
CA SER A 310 -8.04 9.64 -2.27
C SER A 310 -6.62 9.17 -1.93
N ALA A 311 -6.41 8.69 -0.71
CA ALA A 311 -5.11 8.19 -0.29
C ALA A 311 -4.70 6.96 -1.12
N GLN A 312 -5.62 6.01 -1.33
CA GLN A 312 -5.38 4.84 -2.20
C GLN A 312 -4.95 5.25 -3.62
N GLN A 313 -5.64 6.23 -4.22
CA GLN A 313 -5.31 6.74 -5.56
C GLN A 313 -3.99 7.51 -5.60
N GLY A 314 -3.66 8.25 -4.54
CA GLY A 314 -2.35 8.85 -4.35
C GLY A 314 -1.23 7.81 -4.38
N TYR A 315 -1.38 6.73 -3.61
CA TYR A 315 -0.39 5.63 -3.61
C TYR A 315 -0.24 4.95 -4.97
N ILE A 316 -1.32 4.81 -5.75
CA ILE A 316 -1.26 4.30 -7.12
C ILE A 316 -0.43 5.23 -8.01
N SER A 317 -0.66 6.53 -7.90
CA SER A 317 0.08 7.54 -8.67
C SER A 317 1.57 7.55 -8.27
N VAL A 318 1.89 7.44 -6.98
CA VAL A 318 3.28 7.28 -6.50
C VAL A 318 3.92 6.02 -7.09
N ALA A 319 3.19 4.91 -7.14
CA ALA A 319 3.67 3.69 -7.76
C ALA A 319 3.98 3.90 -9.26
N GLN A 320 3.12 4.61 -9.99
CA GLN A 320 3.39 4.99 -11.38
C GLN A 320 4.66 5.84 -11.50
N GLY A 321 4.83 6.86 -10.65
CA GLY A 321 6.03 7.70 -10.63
C GLY A 321 7.30 6.88 -10.34
N LEU A 322 7.23 5.93 -9.41
CA LEU A 322 8.34 5.01 -9.12
C LEU A 322 8.73 4.10 -10.29
N ARG A 323 7.79 3.78 -11.19
CA ARG A 323 8.09 3.03 -12.42
C ARG A 323 8.87 3.87 -13.42
N LEU A 324 8.55 5.16 -13.47
CA LEU A 324 9.17 6.13 -14.37
C LEU A 324 10.52 6.62 -13.85
N PHE A 325 10.76 6.48 -12.55
CA PHE A 325 12.00 6.88 -11.93
C PHE A 325 13.01 5.72 -11.92
N PRO A 326 14.13 5.80 -12.68
CA PRO A 326 15.11 4.72 -12.72
C PRO A 326 15.80 4.53 -11.36
N ASP A 327 16.25 3.31 -11.09
CA ASP A 327 17.09 3.04 -9.91
C ASP A 327 18.47 3.68 -10.09
N PHE A 328 19.06 4.14 -8.98
CA PHE A 328 20.40 4.71 -9.00
C PHE A 328 21.44 3.64 -9.40
N PRO A 329 22.33 3.89 -10.38
CA PRO A 329 23.19 2.84 -10.93
C PRO A 329 24.19 2.31 -9.91
N ALA A 330 24.14 1.00 -9.60
CA ALA A 330 25.13 0.35 -8.75
C ALA A 330 26.56 0.45 -9.33
N GLU A 331 26.66 0.39 -10.66
CA GLU A 331 27.89 0.60 -11.40
C GLU A 331 28.16 2.11 -11.52
N ARG A 332 29.17 2.59 -10.78
CA ARG A 332 29.57 4.01 -10.71
C ARG A 332 30.42 4.42 -11.93
N THR A 333 29.95 4.16 -13.14
CA THR A 333 30.64 4.52 -14.39
C THR A 333 30.01 5.76 -15.04
N PRO A 334 30.79 6.60 -15.77
CA PRO A 334 30.22 7.76 -16.46
C PRO A 334 29.03 7.41 -17.37
N GLU A 335 29.12 6.29 -18.09
CA GLU A 335 28.06 5.82 -18.99
C GLU A 335 26.79 5.41 -18.24
N ALA A 336 26.91 4.62 -17.16
CA ALA A 336 25.75 4.20 -16.37
C ALA A 336 25.05 5.40 -15.71
N MET A 337 25.83 6.37 -15.24
CA MET A 337 25.33 7.59 -14.59
C MET A 337 24.71 8.57 -15.60
N ALA A 338 25.24 8.65 -16.83
CA ALA A 338 24.63 9.42 -17.92
C ALA A 338 23.29 8.81 -18.37
N ASN A 339 23.23 7.50 -18.59
CA ASN A 339 22.00 6.78 -18.95
C ASN A 339 20.90 6.94 -17.89
N TYR A 340 21.30 6.98 -16.63
CA TYR A 340 20.42 7.23 -15.50
C TYR A 340 19.73 8.61 -15.58
N ILE A 341 20.49 9.67 -15.85
CA ILE A 341 19.96 11.03 -15.99
C ILE A 341 19.12 11.17 -17.26
N ASP A 342 19.56 10.58 -18.37
CA ASP A 342 18.81 10.62 -19.62
C ASP A 342 17.46 9.88 -19.50
N SER A 343 17.41 8.81 -18.71
CA SER A 343 16.14 8.11 -18.39
C SER A 343 15.18 8.98 -17.57
N ILE A 344 15.67 9.73 -16.58
CA ILE A 344 14.84 10.69 -15.82
C ILE A 344 14.32 11.79 -16.76
N ARG A 345 15.19 12.36 -17.59
CA ARG A 345 14.82 13.41 -18.55
C ARG A 345 13.80 12.92 -19.58
N GLY A 346 13.99 11.70 -20.10
CA GLY A 346 13.07 11.06 -21.04
C GLY A 346 11.68 10.86 -20.47
N ASN A 347 11.55 10.68 -19.16
CA ASN A 347 10.28 10.47 -18.46
C ASN A 347 9.70 11.75 -17.83
N ASN A 348 10.31 12.92 -18.06
CA ASN A 348 9.95 14.15 -17.34
C ASN A 348 8.49 14.58 -17.55
N GLU A 349 7.96 14.46 -18.77
CA GLU A 349 6.55 14.80 -19.05
C GLU A 349 5.58 13.87 -18.29
N GLU A 350 5.85 12.56 -18.29
CA GLU A 350 5.02 11.59 -17.57
C GLU A 350 5.14 11.74 -16.04
N LEU A 351 6.34 12.06 -15.52
CA LEU A 351 6.54 12.38 -14.10
C LEU A 351 5.80 13.66 -13.69
N ALA A 352 5.79 14.69 -14.56
CA ALA A 352 5.03 15.91 -14.32
C ALA A 352 3.51 15.65 -14.31
N GLU A 353 3.01 14.76 -15.16
CA GLU A 353 1.60 14.33 -15.16
C GLU A 353 1.26 13.57 -13.86
N VAL A 354 2.13 12.67 -13.41
CA VAL A 354 1.95 11.98 -12.12
C VAL A 354 1.91 12.98 -10.96
N SER A 355 2.84 13.94 -10.91
CA SER A 355 2.86 15.00 -9.89
C SER A 355 1.61 15.88 -9.93
N ALA A 356 1.12 16.23 -11.12
CA ALA A 356 -0.12 16.99 -11.27
C ALA A 356 -1.34 16.18 -10.76
N ASN A 357 -1.41 14.88 -11.07
CA ASN A 357 -2.45 13.99 -10.56
C ASN A 357 -2.38 13.83 -9.03
N LEU A 358 -1.17 13.72 -8.45
CA LEU A 358 -0.99 13.68 -7.00
C LEU A 358 -1.48 14.95 -6.32
N ARG A 359 -1.18 16.13 -6.86
CA ARG A 359 -1.70 17.41 -6.35
C ARG A 359 -3.23 17.47 -6.42
N LYS A 360 -3.82 16.99 -7.51
CA LYS A 360 -5.28 16.85 -7.63
C LYS A 360 -5.87 15.98 -6.50
N HIS A 361 -5.23 14.86 -6.20
CA HIS A 361 -5.63 14.01 -5.08
C HIS A 361 -5.46 14.72 -3.72
N ALA A 362 -4.37 15.47 -3.53
CA ALA A 362 -4.15 16.27 -2.33
C ALA A 362 -5.27 17.31 -2.11
N HIS A 363 -5.63 18.05 -3.17
CA HIS A 363 -6.65 19.09 -3.11
C HIS A 363 -8.02 18.52 -2.76
N LEU A 364 -8.42 17.41 -3.40
CA LEU A 364 -9.68 16.72 -3.10
C LEU A 364 -9.69 16.15 -1.68
N ALA A 365 -8.60 15.50 -1.24
CA ALA A 365 -8.47 15.02 0.13
C ALA A 365 -8.58 16.15 1.14
N GLY A 366 -7.92 17.28 0.89
CA GLY A 366 -8.00 18.47 1.74
C GLY A 366 -9.43 19.00 1.86
N LEU A 367 -10.17 19.06 0.74
CA LEU A 367 -11.57 19.46 0.75
C LEU A 367 -12.40 18.50 1.63
N PHE A 368 -12.34 17.19 1.38
CA PHE A 368 -13.12 16.21 2.15
C PHE A 368 -12.72 16.18 3.64
N ASP A 369 -11.43 16.24 3.95
CA ASP A 369 -10.91 16.34 5.31
C ASP A 369 -11.44 17.61 6.01
N SER A 370 -11.52 18.75 5.31
CA SER A 370 -12.07 19.99 5.87
C SER A 370 -13.57 19.86 6.21
N LEU A 371 -14.36 19.22 5.35
CA LEU A 371 -15.80 19.00 5.58
C LEU A 371 -16.02 18.04 6.76
N TYR A 372 -15.18 17.00 6.89
CA TYR A 372 -15.17 16.10 8.05
C TYR A 372 -14.88 16.86 9.36
N LEU A 373 -13.83 17.68 9.37
CA LEU A 373 -13.36 18.36 10.59
C LEU A 373 -14.31 19.45 11.07
N LEU A 374 -14.94 20.16 10.13
CA LEU A 374 -15.82 21.28 10.40
C LEU A 374 -17.27 20.87 10.71
N ASP A 375 -17.54 19.56 10.84
CA ASP A 375 -18.87 19.01 11.16
C ASP A 375 -19.97 19.50 10.21
N VAL A 376 -19.69 19.51 8.89
CA VAL A 376 -20.67 19.87 7.85
C VAL A 376 -21.87 18.91 7.89
N GLY A 377 -23.08 19.46 7.78
CA GLY A 377 -24.32 18.69 7.84
C GLY A 377 -25.45 19.43 8.56
N THR A 378 -26.60 18.77 8.63
CA THR A 378 -27.83 19.28 9.25
C THR A 378 -28.37 18.27 10.26
N ARG A 379 -28.62 18.72 11.49
CA ARG A 379 -29.15 17.88 12.59
C ARG A 379 -30.34 18.52 13.28
N TYR A 380 -31.35 17.69 13.55
CA TYR A 380 -32.45 18.04 14.44
C TYR A 380 -32.20 17.44 15.83
N ASN A 381 -32.16 18.29 16.84
CA ASN A 381 -32.04 17.91 18.24
C ASN A 381 -33.38 18.13 18.94
N THR A 382 -33.88 17.10 19.62
CA THR A 382 -35.15 17.19 20.38
C THR A 382 -34.87 17.30 21.87
N TYR A 383 -35.36 18.35 22.50
CA TYR A 383 -35.28 18.60 23.94
C TYR A 383 -36.69 18.72 24.52
N GLY A 384 -37.29 17.58 24.87
CA GLY A 384 -38.69 17.55 25.27
C GLY A 384 -39.61 17.91 24.11
N ALA A 385 -40.35 19.04 24.22
CA ALA A 385 -41.21 19.55 23.15
C ALA A 385 -40.49 20.49 22.17
N GLU A 386 -39.28 20.94 22.50
CA GLU A 386 -38.50 21.85 21.65
C GLU A 386 -37.66 21.07 20.62
N ILE A 387 -37.76 21.49 19.36
CA ILE A 387 -36.95 21.02 18.25
C ILE A 387 -35.96 22.13 17.86
N LYS A 388 -34.67 21.83 17.99
CA LYS A 388 -33.58 22.69 17.52
C LYS A 388 -32.97 22.13 16.26
N LEU A 389 -32.69 22.99 15.30
CA LEU A 389 -32.00 22.68 14.06
C LEU A 389 -30.60 23.28 14.12
N THR A 390 -29.58 22.44 13.99
CA THR A 390 -28.19 22.87 13.81
C THR A 390 -27.77 22.56 12.39
N GLN A 391 -27.25 23.54 11.66
CA GLN A 391 -26.76 23.38 10.31
C GLN A 391 -25.37 23.96 10.20
N THR A 392 -24.48 23.22 9.56
CA THR A 392 -23.19 23.69 9.10
C THR A 392 -23.15 23.49 7.59
N THR A 393 -23.22 24.58 6.83
CA THR A 393 -23.37 24.55 5.37
C THR A 393 -22.24 25.30 4.68
N LEU A 394 -21.84 24.82 3.51
CA LEU A 394 -20.87 25.43 2.62
C LEU A 394 -21.56 26.27 1.55
N SER A 395 -20.96 27.40 1.19
CA SER A 395 -21.30 28.19 -0.01
C SER A 395 -20.06 28.83 -0.62
N ASP A 396 -20.19 29.33 -1.85
CA ASP A 396 -19.14 30.05 -2.58
C ASP A 396 -17.85 29.22 -2.75
N LEU A 397 -17.97 27.99 -3.27
CA LEU A 397 -16.79 27.13 -3.48
C LEU A 397 -15.91 27.70 -4.60
N GLY A 398 -14.65 27.98 -4.27
CA GLY A 398 -13.62 28.42 -5.20
C GLY A 398 -12.44 27.48 -5.23
N TYR A 399 -11.72 27.49 -6.34
CA TYR A 399 -10.49 26.72 -6.54
C TYR A 399 -9.39 27.61 -7.09
N THR A 400 -8.19 27.42 -6.55
CA THR A 400 -6.97 28.14 -6.91
C THR A 400 -5.80 27.16 -7.05
N ALA A 401 -4.64 27.65 -7.47
CA ALA A 401 -3.43 26.84 -7.50
C ALA A 401 -3.03 26.30 -6.11
N GLN A 402 -3.35 27.03 -5.04
CA GLN A 402 -3.09 26.63 -3.65
C GLN A 402 -4.12 25.63 -3.12
N GLY A 403 -5.31 25.53 -3.71
CA GLY A 403 -6.36 24.61 -3.26
C GLY A 403 -7.74 25.25 -3.23
N PHE A 404 -8.60 24.77 -2.33
CA PHE A 404 -10.00 25.17 -2.25
C PHE A 404 -10.22 26.31 -1.23
N GLY A 405 -11.19 27.17 -1.50
CA GLY A 405 -11.69 28.16 -0.54
C GLY A 405 -13.21 28.21 -0.56
N TYR A 406 -13.84 28.46 0.58
CA TYR A 406 -15.30 28.55 0.68
C TYR A 406 -15.77 29.30 1.93
N LYS A 407 -17.06 29.62 1.99
CA LYS A 407 -17.70 30.14 3.20
C LYS A 407 -18.42 29.03 3.95
N LEU A 408 -18.14 28.92 5.24
CA LEU A 408 -18.82 28.02 6.15
C LEU A 408 -19.83 28.82 6.98
N THR A 409 -21.11 28.48 6.91
CA THR A 409 -22.16 29.06 7.75
C THR A 409 -22.62 28.06 8.79
N GLN A 410 -22.49 28.41 10.06
CA GLN A 410 -23.04 27.68 11.20
C GLN A 410 -24.31 28.39 11.66
N LEU A 411 -25.43 27.68 11.64
CA LEU A 411 -26.77 28.17 11.97
C LEU A 411 -27.38 27.28 13.04
N GLU A 412 -27.88 27.89 14.11
CA GLU A 412 -28.74 27.23 15.10
C GLU A 412 -30.10 27.93 15.10
N THR A 413 -31.18 27.16 14.94
CA THR A 413 -32.55 27.67 14.87
C THR A 413 -33.44 26.89 15.84
N ASP A 414 -34.28 27.61 16.59
CA ASP A 414 -35.42 27.00 17.26
C ASP A 414 -36.55 26.84 16.23
N VAL A 415 -36.79 25.59 15.82
CA VAL A 415 -37.82 25.27 14.81
C VAL A 415 -39.21 25.40 15.39
N THR A 416 -39.35 25.20 16.70
CA THR A 416 -40.65 25.20 17.40
C THR A 416 -41.18 26.63 17.52
N ASN A 417 -40.29 27.56 17.84
CA ASN A 417 -40.61 28.98 18.01
C ASN A 417 -40.26 29.83 16.77
N ASN A 418 -39.76 29.20 15.69
CA ASN A 418 -39.44 29.80 14.40
C ASN A 418 -38.51 31.04 14.50
N TYR A 419 -37.42 30.93 15.25
CA TYR A 419 -36.41 32.01 15.34
C TYR A 419 -34.97 31.47 15.32
N THR A 420 -34.05 32.26 14.75
CA THR A 420 -32.62 31.93 14.72
C THR A 420 -31.97 32.24 16.07
N ILE A 421 -31.34 31.22 16.66
CA ILE A 421 -30.57 31.33 17.91
C ILE A 421 -29.20 31.94 17.61
N SER A 422 -28.50 31.40 16.61
CA SER A 422 -27.18 31.89 16.22
C SER A 422 -26.93 31.69 14.73
N LYS A 423 -26.19 32.62 14.11
CA LYS A 423 -25.69 32.48 12.75
C LYS A 423 -24.29 33.08 12.68
N GLN A 424 -23.32 32.28 12.29
CA GLN A 424 -21.93 32.69 12.11
C GLN A 424 -21.43 32.23 10.75
N THR A 425 -20.68 33.07 10.05
CA THR A 425 -20.08 32.75 8.76
C THR A 425 -18.58 32.96 8.85
N PHE A 426 -17.82 31.98 8.39
CA PHE A 426 -16.36 31.95 8.43
C PHE A 426 -15.82 31.75 7.02
N ASN A 427 -14.68 32.35 6.71
CA ASN A 427 -13.93 32.03 5.50
C ASN A 427 -13.02 30.84 5.78
N ILE A 428 -13.12 29.82 4.93
CA ILE A 428 -12.29 28.63 5.00
C ILE A 428 -11.35 28.64 3.81
N ALA A 429 -10.05 28.42 4.07
CA ALA A 429 -9.06 28.12 3.04
C ALA A 429 -8.47 26.74 3.32
N VAL A 430 -8.36 25.92 2.28
CA VAL A 430 -7.79 24.58 2.28
C VAL A 430 -6.58 24.62 1.36
N ASP A 431 -5.44 24.93 1.95
CA ASP A 431 -4.20 25.19 1.23
C ASP A 431 -3.31 23.96 1.21
N ASN A 432 -2.78 23.63 0.05
CA ASN A 432 -1.83 22.55 -0.17
C ASN A 432 -0.47 23.17 -0.45
N TYR A 433 0.48 22.86 0.41
CA TYR A 433 1.85 23.33 0.30
C TYR A 433 2.75 22.21 -0.19
N LEU A 434 3.70 22.55 -1.05
CA LEU A 434 4.74 21.64 -1.51
C LEU A 434 5.94 21.60 -0.57
N GLU A 435 6.04 22.55 0.36
CA GLU A 435 7.20 22.73 1.23
C GLU A 435 6.79 22.55 2.68
N ALA A 436 7.61 21.81 3.43
CA ALA A 436 7.33 21.48 4.82
C ALA A 436 7.22 22.72 5.72
N GLU A 437 8.07 23.72 5.49
CA GLU A 437 8.11 24.96 6.28
C GLU A 437 6.87 25.84 6.10
N SER A 438 6.14 25.64 4.99
CA SER A 438 4.90 26.35 4.70
C SER A 438 3.69 25.72 5.41
N VAL A 439 3.85 24.55 6.03
CA VAL A 439 2.79 23.88 6.79
C VAL A 439 2.74 24.43 8.22
N HIS A 440 1.76 25.28 8.51
CA HIS A 440 1.63 25.95 9.80
C HIS A 440 1.04 25.03 10.89
N PHE A 441 1.84 24.58 11.86
CA PHE A 441 1.36 23.71 12.96
C PHE A 441 0.98 24.47 14.22
N ASP A 442 -0.32 24.60 14.51
CA ASP A 442 -0.81 25.18 15.77
C ASP A 442 -1.27 24.13 16.79
N GLN A 443 -1.92 23.02 16.37
CA GLN A 443 -2.22 21.82 17.19
C GLN A 443 -2.94 20.74 16.34
N MET A 444 -2.56 19.47 16.52
CA MET A 444 -3.23 18.31 15.90
C MET A 444 -4.39 17.86 16.80
N SER A 445 -5.63 17.89 16.30
CA SER A 445 -6.81 17.47 17.08
C SER A 445 -7.03 15.95 17.01
N GLU A 446 -7.67 15.36 18.03
CA GLU A 446 -8.02 13.93 18.09
C GLU A 446 -8.84 13.47 16.86
N LYS A 447 -9.67 14.35 16.30
CA LYS A 447 -10.44 14.08 15.06
C LYS A 447 -9.53 13.84 13.86
N ILE A 448 -8.41 14.57 13.76
CA ILE A 448 -7.42 14.44 12.68
C ILE A 448 -6.69 13.11 12.82
N GLU A 449 -6.23 12.77 14.03
CA GLU A 449 -5.54 11.50 14.29
C GLU A 449 -6.39 10.28 13.91
N LYS A 450 -7.69 10.30 14.24
CA LYS A 450 -8.62 9.24 13.86
C LYS A 450 -8.78 9.13 12.34
N LEU A 451 -8.97 10.26 11.66
CA LEU A 451 -9.13 10.30 10.20
C LEU A 451 -7.87 9.76 9.49
N GLU A 452 -6.70 10.14 9.96
CA GLU A 452 -5.43 9.65 9.44
C GLU A 452 -5.23 8.15 9.67
N ALA A 453 -5.55 7.66 10.88
CA ALA A 453 -5.50 6.24 11.18
C ALA A 453 -6.42 5.42 10.25
N SER A 454 -7.62 5.94 9.96
CA SER A 454 -8.56 5.32 9.04
C SER A 454 -8.06 5.31 7.59
N LYS A 455 -7.58 6.46 7.07
CA LYS A 455 -6.94 6.56 5.75
C LYS A 455 -5.79 5.57 5.61
N LYS A 456 -4.96 5.45 6.66
CA LYS A 456 -3.85 4.49 6.73
C LYS A 456 -4.32 3.05 6.66
N GLN A 457 -5.27 2.66 7.52
CA GLN A 457 -5.77 1.29 7.52
C GLN A 457 -6.39 0.94 6.16
N ALA A 458 -7.13 1.87 5.55
CA ALA A 458 -7.72 1.67 4.23
C ALA A 458 -6.68 1.49 3.10
N VAL A 459 -5.51 2.15 3.19
CA VAL A 459 -4.40 1.93 2.26
C VAL A 459 -3.76 0.56 2.50
N LEU A 460 -3.54 0.17 3.77
CA LEU A 460 -2.99 -1.14 4.11
C LEU A 460 -3.90 -2.29 3.67
N ASP A 461 -5.20 -2.16 3.91
CA ASP A 461 -6.21 -3.14 3.49
C ASP A 461 -6.25 -3.23 1.97
N PHE A 462 -6.26 -2.09 1.28
CA PHE A 462 -6.18 -2.04 -0.18
C PHE A 462 -4.95 -2.78 -0.70
N ILE A 463 -3.77 -2.51 -0.17
CA ILE A 463 -2.54 -3.18 -0.60
C ILE A 463 -2.59 -4.68 -0.29
N GLY A 464 -3.08 -5.05 0.90
CA GLY A 464 -3.27 -6.45 1.30
C GLY A 464 -4.22 -7.20 0.36
N ASP A 465 -5.32 -6.57 -0.03
CA ASP A 465 -6.30 -7.15 -0.95
C ASP A 465 -5.75 -7.21 -2.38
N VAL A 466 -5.01 -6.20 -2.82
CA VAL A 466 -4.29 -6.21 -4.11
C VAL A 466 -3.27 -7.35 -4.16
N ALA A 467 -2.52 -7.55 -3.07
CA ALA A 467 -1.54 -8.62 -2.95
C ALA A 467 -2.16 -10.02 -2.82
N GLN A 468 -3.40 -10.12 -2.35
CA GLN A 468 -4.07 -11.40 -2.12
C GLN A 468 -5.05 -11.80 -3.23
N ALA A 469 -5.59 -10.86 -4.03
CA ALA A 469 -6.75 -11.09 -4.88
C ALA A 469 -6.55 -10.85 -6.39
N GLY A 470 -5.34 -10.52 -6.86
CA GLY A 470 -5.08 -10.34 -8.30
C GLY A 470 -5.86 -9.16 -8.92
N ILE A 471 -5.84 -8.01 -8.24
CA ILE A 471 -6.59 -6.80 -8.61
C ILE A 471 -5.92 -6.09 -9.80
N TYR A 472 -6.71 -5.73 -10.81
CA TYR A 472 -6.31 -4.91 -11.96
C TYR A 472 -6.63 -3.43 -11.69
N LEU A 473 -5.80 -2.50 -12.14
CA LEU A 473 -6.09 -1.07 -12.05
C LEU A 473 -6.59 -0.57 -13.41
N LEU A 474 -7.79 0.02 -13.43
CA LEU A 474 -8.35 0.65 -14.63
C LEU A 474 -7.62 1.95 -14.96
N PRO A 475 -7.74 2.45 -16.22
CA PRO A 475 -7.41 3.83 -16.54
C PRO A 475 -8.07 4.79 -15.53
N GLY A 476 -7.29 5.70 -14.93
CA GLY A 476 -7.74 6.54 -13.82
C GLY A 476 -7.56 5.93 -12.42
N GLY A 477 -6.92 4.77 -12.29
CA GLY A 477 -6.45 4.20 -11.03
C GLY A 477 -7.49 3.40 -10.23
N VAL A 478 -8.69 3.17 -10.76
CA VAL A 478 -9.74 2.44 -10.02
C VAL A 478 -9.46 0.93 -9.99
N PRO A 479 -9.46 0.28 -8.82
CA PRO A 479 -9.30 -1.17 -8.75
C PRO A 479 -10.52 -1.90 -9.37
N ALA A 480 -10.26 -2.76 -10.33
CA ALA A 480 -11.20 -3.72 -10.90
C ALA A 480 -10.64 -5.14 -10.71
N LYS A 481 -11.44 -6.05 -10.17
CA LYS A 481 -11.00 -7.43 -9.92
C LYS A 481 -11.24 -8.28 -11.16
N ILE A 482 -10.24 -9.07 -11.56
CA ILE A 482 -10.45 -10.13 -12.57
C ILE A 482 -10.89 -11.37 -11.80
N ALA A 483 -12.08 -11.88 -12.10
CA ALA A 483 -12.56 -13.17 -11.61
C ALA A 483 -11.70 -14.32 -12.20
N VAL A 484 -10.51 -14.57 -11.65
CA VAL A 484 -9.68 -15.74 -12.04
C VAL A 484 -9.65 -16.75 -10.90
N ASN A 485 -9.95 -18.00 -11.21
CA ASN A 485 -10.00 -19.17 -10.31
C ASN A 485 -8.63 -19.63 -9.79
N LEU A 486 -7.72 -18.72 -9.46
CA LEU A 486 -6.28 -19.01 -9.38
C LEU A 486 -5.72 -19.20 -7.96
N PHE A 487 -6.57 -19.31 -6.95
CA PHE A 487 -6.08 -19.28 -5.56
C PHE A 487 -5.46 -20.60 -5.07
N GLY A 488 -5.63 -21.70 -5.82
CA GLY A 488 -5.22 -23.05 -5.41
C GLY A 488 -3.70 -23.31 -5.33
N ASP A 489 -2.90 -22.70 -6.21
CA ASP A 489 -1.45 -22.95 -6.27
C ASP A 489 -0.60 -21.87 -5.58
N ILE A 490 -1.16 -20.68 -5.42
CA ILE A 490 -0.48 -19.48 -4.89
C ILE A 490 -0.29 -19.53 -3.37
N ALA A 491 -1.28 -20.07 -2.66
CA ALA A 491 -1.31 -20.08 -1.20
C ALA A 491 -0.37 -21.12 -0.54
N LYS A 492 0.25 -22.01 -1.33
CA LYS A 492 1.26 -22.97 -0.86
C LYS A 492 2.57 -22.32 -0.38
N LYS A 493 2.75 -21.01 -0.57
CA LYS A 493 4.05 -20.32 -0.39
C LYS A 493 4.09 -19.20 0.68
N THR A 494 2.98 -18.82 1.31
CA THR A 494 2.90 -17.60 2.17
C THR A 494 3.34 -17.81 3.63
N GLY A 495 4.43 -18.54 3.85
CA GLY A 495 4.94 -18.88 5.18
C GLY A 495 6.29 -18.22 5.46
N SER A 496 6.26 -17.00 6.02
CA SER A 496 7.38 -16.19 6.52
C SER A 496 8.30 -15.56 5.45
N ASN A 497 8.33 -14.21 5.45
CA ASN A 497 8.96 -13.27 4.51
C ASN A 497 8.08 -12.83 3.31
N TYR A 498 7.04 -12.03 3.63
CA TYR A 498 6.14 -11.36 2.68
C TYR A 498 6.82 -10.66 1.48
N ALA A 499 8.06 -10.17 1.64
CA ALA A 499 8.79 -9.47 0.60
C ALA A 499 9.40 -10.36 -0.51
N SER A 500 9.76 -11.61 -0.21
CA SER A 500 10.28 -12.57 -1.20
C SER A 500 9.14 -13.30 -1.90
N ASP A 501 8.08 -13.65 -1.16
CA ASP A 501 6.94 -14.42 -1.67
C ASP A 501 6.12 -13.64 -2.70
N PHE A 502 6.12 -12.31 -2.59
CA PHE A 502 5.44 -11.42 -3.54
C PHE A 502 6.02 -11.48 -4.97
N ALA A 503 7.33 -11.73 -5.14
CA ALA A 503 7.94 -11.78 -6.48
C ALA A 503 7.57 -13.07 -7.24
N ASP A 504 7.56 -14.21 -6.54
CA ASP A 504 7.14 -15.48 -7.11
C ASP A 504 5.62 -15.52 -7.34
N TYR A 505 4.84 -14.87 -6.46
CA TYR A 505 3.40 -14.63 -6.65
C TYR A 505 3.09 -13.88 -7.95
N LEU A 506 3.80 -12.79 -8.25
CA LEU A 506 3.60 -11.98 -9.47
C LEU A 506 3.87 -12.79 -10.75
N LYS A 507 4.84 -13.70 -10.69
CA LYS A 507 5.20 -14.59 -11.80
C LYS A 507 4.14 -15.66 -12.03
N ASP A 508 3.64 -16.28 -10.96
CA ASP A 508 2.58 -17.29 -11.02
C ASP A 508 1.23 -16.68 -11.46
N PHE A 509 0.92 -15.45 -11.03
CA PHE A 509 -0.23 -14.66 -11.50
C PHE A 509 -0.12 -14.29 -13.00
N ARG A 510 1.06 -13.81 -13.46
CA ARG A 510 1.31 -13.50 -14.88
C ARG A 510 0.97 -14.66 -15.80
N ASP A 511 1.36 -15.87 -15.42
CA ASP A 511 1.28 -17.02 -16.30
C ASP A 511 -0.15 -17.59 -16.39
N ALA A 512 -1.04 -17.13 -15.51
CA ALA A 512 -2.41 -17.57 -15.36
C ALA A 512 -3.49 -16.59 -15.83
N VAL A 513 -3.20 -15.30 -15.87
CA VAL A 513 -4.05 -14.30 -16.51
C VAL A 513 -4.13 -14.61 -18.03
N PRO A 514 -5.27 -14.42 -18.72
CA PRO A 514 -5.33 -14.60 -20.17
C PRO A 514 -4.31 -13.71 -20.89
N LYS A 515 -3.70 -14.20 -21.98
CA LYS A 515 -2.53 -13.56 -22.63
C LYS A 515 -2.70 -12.06 -22.90
N ASP A 516 -3.91 -11.64 -23.23
CA ASP A 516 -4.24 -10.25 -23.59
C ASP A 516 -4.17 -9.28 -22.39
N TYR A 517 -4.16 -9.78 -21.15
CA TYR A 517 -4.15 -8.96 -19.92
C TYR A 517 -2.87 -9.12 -19.08
N ARG A 518 -1.93 -9.99 -19.49
CA ARG A 518 -0.74 -10.38 -18.70
C ARG A 518 0.25 -9.24 -18.47
N THR A 519 0.51 -8.44 -19.49
CA THR A 519 1.51 -7.36 -19.45
C THR A 519 1.06 -6.23 -18.54
N THR A 520 -0.21 -5.83 -18.61
CA THR A 520 -0.75 -4.71 -17.83
C THR A 520 -0.94 -5.08 -16.35
N ALA A 521 -1.56 -6.23 -16.05
CA ALA A 521 -1.89 -6.62 -14.67
C ALA A 521 -0.65 -6.94 -13.80
N VAL A 522 0.41 -7.49 -14.39
CA VAL A 522 1.65 -7.84 -13.67
C VAL A 522 2.50 -6.60 -13.44
N SER A 523 2.54 -5.69 -14.41
CA SER A 523 3.23 -4.42 -14.27
C SER A 523 2.61 -3.53 -13.18
N SER A 524 1.27 -3.53 -13.02
CA SER A 524 0.60 -2.75 -11.98
C SER A 524 0.81 -3.29 -10.57
N LEU A 525 0.88 -4.62 -10.41
CA LEU A 525 1.06 -5.27 -9.11
C LEU A 525 2.53 -5.26 -8.63
N SER A 526 3.50 -5.50 -9.51
CA SER A 526 4.93 -5.45 -9.17
C SER A 526 5.39 -4.07 -8.69
N VAL A 527 4.73 -3.04 -9.23
CA VAL A 527 5.00 -1.64 -8.96
C VAL A 527 4.49 -1.19 -7.59
N LEU A 528 3.52 -1.89 -6.99
CA LEU A 528 3.06 -1.63 -5.61
C LEU A 528 4.00 -2.19 -4.52
N LYS A 529 4.96 -3.06 -4.88
CA LYS A 529 5.95 -3.62 -3.94
C LYS A 529 6.85 -2.56 -3.30
N ALA A 530 7.33 -1.62 -4.12
CA ALA A 530 8.23 -0.56 -3.69
C ALA A 530 7.51 0.49 -2.82
N PRO A 531 6.34 1.03 -3.21
CA PRO A 531 5.49 1.84 -2.33
C PRO A 531 5.13 1.13 -1.03
N PHE A 532 4.84 -0.18 -1.04
CA PHE A 532 4.47 -0.91 0.18
C PHE A 532 5.64 -1.06 1.16
N LYS A 533 6.81 -1.51 0.69
CA LYS A 533 8.02 -1.56 1.53
C LYS A 533 8.41 -0.18 2.04
N LEU A 534 8.24 0.83 1.20
CA LEU A 534 8.46 2.22 1.56
C LEU A 534 7.40 2.68 2.57
N TYR A 535 6.14 2.28 2.44
CA TYR A 535 5.05 2.57 3.38
C TYR A 535 5.31 1.97 4.76
N GLU A 536 5.68 0.69 4.86
CA GLU A 536 6.03 0.05 6.14
C GLU A 536 7.25 0.71 6.81
N LYS A 537 8.24 1.13 6.01
CA LYS A 537 9.37 1.93 6.49
C LYS A 537 8.89 3.31 6.94
N LEU A 538 8.08 3.99 6.13
CA LEU A 538 7.52 5.32 6.39
C LEU A 538 6.55 5.34 7.56
N GLU A 539 5.91 4.23 7.90
CA GLU A 539 5.06 4.10 9.07
C GLU A 539 5.88 4.13 10.35
N LYS A 540 7.01 3.41 10.39
CA LYS A 540 7.95 3.49 11.51
C LYS A 540 8.52 4.90 11.64
N ILE A 541 8.86 5.50 10.50
CA ILE A 541 9.35 6.88 10.40
C ILE A 541 8.31 7.89 10.88
N ASN A 542 7.06 7.82 10.40
CA ASN A 542 5.99 8.75 10.72
C ASN A 542 5.57 8.62 12.19
N LYS A 543 5.64 7.41 12.75
CA LYS A 543 5.51 7.18 14.20
C LYS A 543 6.65 7.85 14.99
N ASP A 544 7.90 7.62 14.59
CA ASP A 544 9.08 8.24 15.24
C ASP A 544 9.05 9.78 15.11
N ILE A 545 8.59 10.33 13.98
CA ILE A 545 8.46 11.79 13.76
C ILE A 545 7.29 12.38 14.57
N LYS A 546 6.13 11.71 14.61
CA LYS A 546 4.98 12.14 15.45
C LYS A 546 5.33 12.12 16.93
N GLU A 547 6.09 11.13 17.38
CA GLU A 547 6.57 11.03 18.77
C GLU A 547 7.65 12.07 19.08
N ALA A 548 8.48 12.46 18.10
CA ALA A 548 9.53 13.49 18.25
C ALA A 548 9.03 14.93 18.18
N LYS A 549 7.85 15.21 17.60
CA LYS A 549 7.30 16.57 17.36
C LYS A 549 8.20 17.51 16.54
N ASP A 550 9.22 17.01 15.85
CA ASP A 550 10.18 17.85 15.15
C ASP A 550 9.78 18.07 13.69
N ALA A 551 9.21 19.24 13.39
CA ALA A 551 9.05 19.75 12.02
C ALA A 551 10.36 19.72 11.20
N GLN A 552 11.51 19.67 11.89
CA GLN A 552 12.84 19.52 11.30
C GLN A 552 13.05 18.19 10.55
N LEU A 553 12.35 17.12 10.91
CA LEU A 553 12.45 15.85 10.19
C LEU A 553 11.64 15.84 8.89
N TYR A 554 10.50 16.54 8.84
CA TYR A 554 9.74 16.70 7.60
C TYR A 554 10.38 17.69 6.63
N SER A 555 11.08 18.72 7.15
CA SER A 555 11.86 19.63 6.31
C SER A 555 13.09 18.97 5.67
N ILE A 556 13.68 17.94 6.30
CA ILE A 556 14.76 17.14 5.67
C ILE A 556 14.31 16.50 4.36
N PHE A 557 13.04 16.08 4.28
CA PHE A 557 12.45 15.49 3.08
C PHE A 557 11.67 16.49 2.23
N ASN A 558 11.64 17.75 2.66
CA ASN A 558 10.79 18.82 2.14
C ASN A 558 9.35 18.37 1.85
N VAL A 559 8.77 17.58 2.77
CA VAL A 559 7.44 16.99 2.55
C VAL A 559 6.39 18.08 2.65
N GLY A 560 5.65 18.29 1.55
CA GLY A 560 4.48 19.14 1.53
C GLY A 560 3.32 18.64 2.42
N GLY A 561 2.30 19.46 2.56
CA GLY A 561 1.17 19.16 3.43
C GLY A 561 -0.08 19.98 3.15
N VAL A 562 -1.14 19.64 3.87
CA VAL A 562 -2.43 20.34 3.80
C VAL A 562 -2.63 21.16 5.06
N SER A 563 -3.02 22.41 4.91
CA SER A 563 -3.55 23.23 5.99
C SER A 563 -5.01 23.58 5.75
N VAL A 564 -5.79 23.64 6.83
CA VAL A 564 -7.15 24.18 6.81
C VAL A 564 -7.16 25.39 7.74
N ASN A 565 -7.47 26.55 7.17
CA ASN A 565 -7.56 27.82 7.87
C ASN A 565 -9.03 28.24 8.01
N LYS A 566 -9.42 28.64 9.22
CA LYS A 566 -10.74 29.21 9.54
C LYS A 566 -10.54 30.65 10.02
N ASP A 567 -10.94 31.62 9.21
CA ASP A 567 -10.68 33.06 9.42
C ASP A 567 -9.22 33.37 9.78
N GLY A 568 -8.28 32.76 9.05
CA GLY A 568 -6.84 32.94 9.23
C GLY A 568 -6.24 32.20 10.43
N LYS A 569 -7.02 31.38 11.15
CA LYS A 569 -6.50 30.48 12.20
C LYS A 569 -6.42 29.06 11.67
N VAL A 570 -5.27 28.42 11.84
CA VAL A 570 -5.09 27.03 11.43
C VAL A 570 -5.92 26.12 12.33
N VAL A 571 -6.78 25.29 11.73
CA VAL A 571 -7.57 24.24 12.41
C VAL A 571 -7.13 22.83 12.04
N LYS A 572 -6.37 22.67 10.94
CA LYS A 572 -5.70 21.44 10.52
C LYS A 572 -4.35 21.81 9.91
N ALA A 573 -3.32 21.07 10.26
CA ALA A 573 -2.08 21.00 9.50
C ALA A 573 -1.57 19.56 9.55
N GLU A 574 -1.31 18.99 8.39
CA GLU A 574 -0.87 17.60 8.23
C GLU A 574 0.16 17.53 7.11
N TYR A 575 1.27 16.86 7.38
CA TYR A 575 2.21 16.45 6.32
C TYR A 575 1.61 15.29 5.54
N THR A 576 1.54 15.44 4.22
CA THR A 576 0.91 14.44 3.35
C THR A 576 1.92 13.92 2.33
N PRO A 577 2.94 13.14 2.76
CA PRO A 577 3.93 12.59 1.82
C PRO A 577 3.24 11.77 0.73
N ALA A 578 2.09 11.14 1.05
CA ALA A 578 1.18 10.42 0.14
C ALA A 578 0.89 11.14 -1.19
N TYR A 579 0.99 12.47 -1.23
CA TYR A 579 0.67 13.29 -2.41
C TYR A 579 1.85 14.11 -2.95
N ASP A 580 3.06 13.79 -2.51
CA ASP A 580 4.29 14.48 -2.92
C ASP A 580 5.25 13.47 -3.56
N LEU A 581 5.29 13.46 -4.89
CA LEU A 581 6.12 12.52 -5.64
C LEU A 581 7.61 12.71 -5.31
N ASP A 582 8.07 13.96 -5.25
CA ASP A 582 9.49 14.27 -5.06
C ASP A 582 9.96 13.84 -3.67
N ALA A 583 9.13 14.07 -2.65
CA ALA A 583 9.40 13.57 -1.30
C ALA A 583 9.46 12.04 -1.28
N PHE A 584 8.54 11.35 -1.95
CA PHE A 584 8.57 9.88 -2.04
C PHE A 584 9.79 9.33 -2.77
N LEU A 585 10.15 9.91 -3.91
CA LEU A 585 11.34 9.52 -4.67
C LEU A 585 12.59 9.72 -3.82
N THR A 586 12.69 10.85 -3.13
CA THR A 586 13.79 11.17 -2.20
C THR A 586 13.87 10.18 -1.04
N MET A 587 12.73 9.84 -0.43
CA MET A 587 12.66 8.85 0.65
C MET A 587 13.07 7.45 0.17
N LYS A 588 12.64 7.03 -1.03
CA LYS A 588 13.08 5.77 -1.62
C LYS A 588 14.59 5.78 -1.87
N ASP A 589 15.09 6.82 -2.51
CA ASP A 589 16.50 6.93 -2.86
C ASP A 589 17.39 6.90 -1.63
N LEU A 590 17.00 7.60 -0.56
CA LEU A 590 17.71 7.55 0.71
C LEU A 590 17.67 6.15 1.34
N ALA A 591 16.51 5.48 1.27
CA ALA A 591 16.35 4.14 1.82
C ALA A 591 17.14 3.07 1.06
N ASP A 592 17.34 3.24 -0.24
CA ASP A 592 18.01 2.27 -1.11
C ASP A 592 19.51 2.58 -1.28
N ASN A 593 19.87 3.87 -1.36
CA ASN A 593 21.20 4.34 -1.77
C ASN A 593 21.87 5.30 -0.77
N GLY A 594 21.23 5.59 0.37
CA GLY A 594 21.75 6.60 1.30
C GLY A 594 21.86 7.97 0.64
N LEU A 595 22.89 8.73 1.01
CA LEU A 595 23.13 10.07 0.44
C LEU A 595 23.85 10.02 -0.92
N SER A 596 24.30 8.86 -1.39
CA SER A 596 25.06 8.72 -2.65
C SER A 596 24.30 9.26 -3.86
N ALA A 597 23.02 8.91 -4.01
CA ALA A 597 22.20 9.40 -5.12
C ALA A 597 22.00 10.92 -5.07
N HIS A 598 21.79 11.44 -3.86
CA HIS A 598 21.60 12.86 -3.61
C HIS A 598 22.87 13.67 -3.94
N VAL A 599 24.04 13.24 -3.45
CA VAL A 599 25.34 13.91 -3.71
C VAL A 599 25.61 14.03 -5.22
N TYR A 600 25.32 12.97 -5.98
CA TYR A 600 25.50 12.98 -7.43
C TYR A 600 24.54 13.96 -8.13
N ARG A 601 23.24 13.90 -7.83
CA ARG A 601 22.25 14.80 -8.44
C ARG A 601 22.50 16.26 -8.06
N GLN A 602 22.86 16.53 -6.81
CA GLN A 602 23.20 17.88 -6.36
C GLN A 602 24.40 18.43 -7.11
N ALA A 603 25.44 17.62 -7.32
CA ALA A 603 26.59 18.04 -8.12
C ALA A 603 26.20 18.42 -9.55
N LEU A 604 25.25 17.72 -10.18
CA LEU A 604 24.72 18.11 -11.49
C LEU A 604 23.93 19.42 -11.44
N ILE A 605 23.11 19.61 -10.42
CA ILE A 605 22.35 20.86 -10.18
C ILE A 605 23.30 22.04 -10.00
N ASP A 606 24.44 21.84 -9.33
CA ASP A 606 25.52 22.84 -9.17
C ASP A 606 26.24 23.17 -10.50
N GLY A 607 25.75 22.70 -11.64
CA GLY A 607 26.37 22.88 -12.96
C GLY A 607 27.50 21.88 -13.27
N LYS A 608 27.63 20.83 -12.45
CA LYS A 608 28.53 19.68 -12.63
C LYS A 608 28.37 19.01 -14.00
N SER A 609 29.45 18.71 -14.73
CA SER A 609 29.39 17.64 -15.75
C SER A 609 29.14 16.27 -15.08
N PRO A 610 28.57 15.28 -15.79
CA PRO A 610 28.40 13.93 -15.26
C PRO A 610 29.67 13.31 -14.68
N GLU A 611 30.82 13.56 -15.29
CA GLU A 611 32.14 13.10 -14.83
C GLU A 611 32.57 13.77 -13.53
N GLU A 612 32.38 15.09 -13.41
CA GLU A 612 32.69 15.85 -12.20
C GLU A 612 31.72 15.55 -11.04
N ALA A 613 30.45 15.26 -11.36
CA ALA A 613 29.47 14.81 -10.39
C ALA A 613 29.81 13.40 -9.86
N LEU A 614 30.27 12.51 -10.75
CA LEU A 614 30.76 11.20 -10.37
C LEU A 614 32.04 11.29 -9.53
N ALA A 615 32.95 12.21 -9.85
CA ALA A 615 34.13 12.46 -9.03
C ALA A 615 33.76 12.94 -7.62
N LYS A 616 32.80 13.87 -7.48
CA LYS A 616 32.25 14.30 -6.19
C LYS A 616 31.63 13.14 -5.39
N LEU A 617 30.88 12.27 -6.06
CA LEU A 617 30.31 11.08 -5.44
C LEU A 617 31.41 10.15 -4.91
N ASN A 618 32.41 9.85 -5.73
CA ASN A 618 33.53 8.98 -5.33
C ASN A 618 34.32 9.57 -4.15
N GLU A 619 34.50 10.89 -4.12
CA GLU A 619 35.11 11.60 -3.00
C GLU A 619 34.28 11.45 -1.72
N PHE A 620 32.96 11.66 -1.82
CA PHE A 620 32.02 11.46 -0.71
C PHE A 620 32.08 10.02 -0.17
N GLU A 621 31.94 9.01 -1.03
CA GLU A 621 31.95 7.60 -0.61
C GLU A 621 33.31 7.21 0.01
N SER A 622 34.41 7.75 -0.52
CA SER A 622 35.76 7.55 0.05
C SER A 622 35.89 8.19 1.44
N ASN A 623 35.36 9.40 1.63
CA ASN A 623 35.39 10.10 2.92
C ASN A 623 34.54 9.38 3.99
N VAL A 624 33.35 8.90 3.62
CA VAL A 624 32.48 8.15 4.53
C VAL A 624 33.12 6.83 4.96
N ASN A 625 33.87 6.16 4.09
CA ASN A 625 34.53 4.88 4.41
C ASN A 625 35.77 5.02 5.32
N LYS A 626 36.22 6.23 5.66
CA LYS A 626 37.37 6.43 6.55
C LYS A 626 37.09 5.92 7.98
N PRO A 627 38.00 5.18 8.63
CA PRO A 627 37.75 4.53 9.93
C PRO A 627 37.28 5.48 11.03
N ASP A 628 37.85 6.69 11.09
CA ASP A 628 37.73 7.59 12.25
C ASP A 628 36.65 8.69 12.12
N VAL A 629 35.87 8.69 11.02
CA VAL A 629 34.99 9.83 10.68
C VAL A 629 33.54 9.61 11.15
N LEU A 630 33.02 8.38 11.01
CA LEU A 630 31.61 8.06 11.24
C LEU A 630 31.44 6.71 11.93
N SER A 631 30.38 6.58 12.73
CA SER A 631 29.96 5.29 13.33
C SER A 631 29.55 4.30 12.23
N VAL A 632 29.57 3.00 12.52
CA VAL A 632 29.17 1.96 11.56
C VAL A 632 27.74 2.20 11.05
N SER A 633 26.82 2.58 11.95
CA SER A 633 25.44 2.91 11.58
C SER A 633 25.36 4.14 10.67
N ALA A 634 26.15 5.18 10.94
CA ALA A 634 26.20 6.39 10.11
C ALA A 634 26.76 6.12 8.71
N LYS A 635 27.80 5.27 8.61
CA LYS A 635 28.38 4.85 7.32
C LYS A 635 27.39 4.02 6.50
N ASN A 636 26.71 3.08 7.15
CA ASN A 636 25.70 2.24 6.50
C ASN A 636 24.51 3.06 5.99
N PHE A 637 24.13 4.12 6.71
CA PHE A 637 23.11 5.06 6.27
C PHE A 637 23.59 5.92 5.09
N ALA A 638 24.75 6.55 5.21
CA ALA A 638 25.29 7.45 4.19
C ALA A 638 25.52 6.76 2.83
N LEU A 639 25.84 5.46 2.82
CA LEU A 639 26.15 4.68 1.61
C LEU A 639 25.02 3.74 1.14
N GLY A 640 23.96 3.56 1.93
CA GLY A 640 22.88 2.61 1.67
C GLY A 640 23.30 1.14 1.76
N ARG A 641 22.99 0.44 2.88
CA ARG A 641 23.21 -1.03 3.05
C ARG A 641 22.17 -1.72 3.96
N PRO A 642 21.94 -3.05 3.78
CA PRO A 642 20.62 -3.70 3.91
C PRO A 642 20.15 -4.11 5.32
N ASP A 643 21.03 -4.06 6.33
CA ASP A 643 20.84 -4.84 7.56
C ASP A 643 20.47 -3.98 8.77
N VAL A 644 20.51 -2.66 8.61
CA VAL A 644 20.13 -1.70 9.66
C VAL A 644 18.86 -1.01 9.19
N PRO A 645 17.71 -1.22 9.85
CA PRO A 645 16.52 -0.41 9.59
C PRO A 645 16.92 1.06 9.78
N ALA A 646 16.82 1.87 8.73
CA ALA A 646 17.02 3.30 8.84
C ALA A 646 16.03 3.86 9.86
N ASN A 647 16.51 4.14 11.08
CA ASN A 647 15.76 4.94 12.03
C ASN A 647 16.04 6.40 11.68
N ILE A 648 15.04 7.08 11.11
CA ILE A 648 15.14 8.49 10.70
C ILE A 648 15.28 9.42 11.91
N GLY A 649 14.81 9.03 13.09
CA GLY A 649 15.13 9.73 14.34
C GLY A 649 16.64 9.74 14.63
N ALA A 650 17.36 8.66 14.33
CA ALA A 650 18.82 8.63 14.42
C ALA A 650 19.51 9.49 13.35
N VAL A 651 18.84 9.73 12.21
CA VAL A 651 19.32 10.60 11.10
C VAL A 651 19.20 12.08 11.47
N GLY A 652 18.04 12.50 11.98
CA GLY A 652 17.84 13.85 12.51
C GLY A 652 18.81 14.14 13.67
N GLN A 653 18.99 13.16 14.55
CA GLN A 653 19.92 13.25 15.67
C GLN A 653 21.39 13.32 15.22
N MET A 654 21.83 12.55 14.22
CA MET A 654 23.20 12.63 13.69
C MET A 654 23.48 13.96 12.97
N MET A 655 22.56 14.44 12.12
CA MET A 655 22.74 15.73 11.44
C MET A 655 22.70 16.92 12.41
N TYR A 656 21.93 16.80 13.49
CA TYR A 656 21.94 17.74 14.60
C TYR A 656 23.27 17.67 15.38
N GLU A 657 23.73 16.47 15.76
CA GLU A 657 24.98 16.24 16.48
C GLU A 657 26.23 16.63 15.67
N GLU A 658 26.24 16.47 14.34
CA GLU A 658 27.32 16.96 13.46
C GLU A 658 27.34 18.48 13.34
N ARG A 659 26.18 19.15 13.28
CA ARG A 659 26.07 20.61 13.38
C ARG A 659 26.63 21.14 14.69
N MET A 660 26.27 20.51 15.81
CA MET A 660 26.80 20.85 17.14
C MET A 660 28.33 20.59 17.27
N LYS A 661 28.87 19.61 16.54
CA LYS A 661 30.33 19.35 16.47
C LYS A 661 31.09 20.34 15.58
N GLN A 662 30.42 20.97 14.62
CA GLN A 662 30.97 22.10 13.85
C GLN A 662 31.06 23.38 14.70
N GLU A 663 30.10 23.63 15.59
CA GLU A 663 30.12 24.81 16.49
C GLU A 663 31.33 24.82 17.45
N ASP A 664 31.87 23.66 17.84
CA ASP A 664 33.05 23.59 18.71
C ASP A 664 34.40 23.76 17.97
N ARG A 665 34.44 23.58 16.64
CA ARG A 665 35.64 23.87 15.83
C ARG A 665 35.75 25.32 15.38
N ASP A 666 34.64 26.05 15.35
CA ASP A 666 34.59 27.44 14.86
C ASP A 666 34.60 28.53 15.94
N LYS A 667 35.00 28.20 17.18
CA LYS A 667 35.36 29.21 18.21
C LYS A 667 36.52 30.12 17.78
N ALA A 668 37.30 29.73 16.77
CA ALA A 668 38.35 30.57 16.19
C ALA A 668 37.84 31.53 15.09
N LEU A 669 36.67 31.27 14.49
CA LEU A 669 36.05 32.13 13.48
C LEU A 669 35.02 33.11 14.06
N LEU A 670 34.44 32.79 15.23
CA LEU A 670 33.47 33.63 15.95
C LEU A 670 34.00 35.04 16.30
N ASN A 671 35.32 35.20 16.45
CA ASN A 671 35.94 36.52 16.66
C ASN A 671 36.13 37.35 15.38
N LYS A 672 35.85 36.80 14.19
CA LYS A 672 35.84 37.53 12.92
C LYS A 672 34.43 37.76 12.34
N MET A 673 33.39 37.19 12.96
CA MET A 673 32.00 37.29 12.48
C MET A 673 31.13 38.25 13.31
N GLN A 674 31.71 39.34 13.84
CA GLN A 674 30.92 40.49 14.29
C GLN A 674 30.40 41.36 13.12
N GLU A 675 30.51 40.91 11.86
CA GLU A 675 30.09 41.69 10.68
C GLU A 675 29.25 40.93 9.64
N PHE A 676 28.68 39.74 9.91
CA PHE A 676 27.92 39.00 8.87
C PHE A 676 26.52 38.57 9.32
N ASP A 677 25.51 39.04 8.60
CA ASP A 677 24.07 38.95 8.88
C ASP A 677 23.45 37.64 8.34
N ALA A 678 22.83 36.86 9.23
CA ALA A 678 22.28 35.52 8.96
C ALA A 678 20.98 35.54 8.12
N GLN A 679 20.38 36.71 7.92
CA GLN A 679 19.13 36.84 7.17
C GLN A 679 19.32 36.68 5.65
N GLU A 680 20.53 36.96 5.13
CA GLU A 680 20.80 36.94 3.68
C GLU A 680 21.01 35.52 3.12
N ILE A 681 21.47 34.58 3.95
CA ILE A 681 21.65 33.16 3.56
C ILE A 681 20.31 32.40 3.60
N TRP A 682 19.42 32.72 4.55
CA TRP A 682 18.09 32.11 4.64
C TRP A 682 17.23 32.45 3.42
N ASN A 683 17.31 33.70 2.94
CA ASN A 683 16.63 34.10 1.70
C ASN A 683 17.25 33.46 0.45
N HIS A 684 18.52 33.04 0.49
CA HIS A 684 19.18 32.35 -0.61
C HIS A 684 18.81 30.86 -0.71
N TYR A 685 18.30 30.23 0.35
CA TYR A 685 17.84 28.83 0.31
C TYR A 685 16.42 28.69 -0.26
N GLN A 686 15.57 29.72 -0.11
CA GLN A 686 14.17 29.70 -0.56
C GLN A 686 13.97 29.89 -2.08
N ASP A 687 14.96 30.41 -2.82
CA ASP A 687 14.84 30.64 -4.27
C ASP A 687 15.24 29.43 -5.14
N TYR A 688 15.91 28.40 -4.60
CA TYR A 688 16.49 27.31 -5.41
C TYR A 688 15.61 26.07 -5.60
N GLY A 689 14.52 25.92 -4.83
CA GLY A 689 13.58 24.81 -4.98
C GLY A 689 12.57 24.96 -6.13
N ARG A 690 12.48 26.13 -6.77
CA ARG A 690 11.38 26.46 -7.70
C ARG A 690 11.63 26.22 -9.20
N ASN A 691 12.86 25.93 -9.63
CA ASN A 691 13.21 25.91 -11.07
C ASN A 691 13.68 24.53 -11.61
N SER A 692 13.23 23.43 -11.02
CA SER A 692 13.54 22.07 -11.52
C SER A 692 12.57 21.58 -12.61
N ILE A 693 12.10 22.47 -13.48
CA ILE A 693 11.95 22.19 -14.91
C ILE A 693 12.91 23.19 -15.55
N ILE A 694 13.84 22.70 -16.38
CA ILE A 694 14.88 23.44 -17.11
C ILE A 694 14.58 24.95 -17.18
N PRO A 695 15.45 25.85 -16.67
CA PRO A 695 15.23 27.27 -16.79
C PRO A 695 15.04 27.66 -18.25
N ASP A 696 13.87 28.22 -18.57
CA ASP A 696 13.72 29.10 -19.72
C ASP A 696 14.76 30.23 -19.55
N THR A 697 15.58 30.42 -20.57
CA THR A 697 16.62 31.44 -20.61
C THR A 697 15.99 32.83 -20.77
N SER A 698 15.28 33.31 -19.76
CA SER A 698 14.81 34.69 -19.69
C SER A 698 14.41 35.12 -18.27
N ASP A 699 15.39 35.44 -17.42
CA ASP A 699 15.35 36.58 -16.47
C ASP A 699 16.69 36.67 -15.74
N GLN A 700 17.60 37.60 -16.06
CA GLN A 700 17.62 39.03 -15.73
C GLN A 700 17.47 39.36 -14.24
N LYS A 701 18.57 39.26 -13.49
CA LYS A 701 18.82 40.08 -12.29
C LYS A 701 20.32 40.21 -11.95
N ASN A 702 21.13 40.54 -12.97
CA ASN A 702 22.50 41.02 -12.77
C ASN A 702 22.65 42.40 -13.44
N PRO A 703 22.89 43.50 -12.69
CA PRO A 703 22.90 44.87 -13.21
C PRO A 703 24.01 45.21 -14.21
N LYS A 704 24.93 44.29 -14.53
CA LYS A 704 25.84 44.41 -15.69
C LYS A 704 25.22 43.98 -17.03
N ALA A 705 24.07 43.32 -17.02
CA ALA A 705 23.33 42.93 -18.23
C ALA A 705 22.43 44.05 -18.80
N ALA A 706 22.13 45.09 -18.02
CA ALA A 706 21.32 46.23 -18.46
C ALA A 706 22.02 47.06 -19.56
N GLU A 707 23.34 47.22 -19.47
CA GLU A 707 24.13 47.99 -20.44
C GLU A 707 24.37 47.22 -21.77
N SER A 708 24.27 45.89 -21.75
CA SER A 708 24.34 45.05 -22.97
C SER A 708 22.96 44.84 -23.61
N ALA A 709 21.88 44.80 -22.82
CA ALA A 709 20.52 44.70 -23.34
C ALA A 709 20.08 45.99 -24.06
N GLU A 710 20.58 47.16 -23.67
CA GLU A 710 20.26 48.42 -24.34
C GLU A 710 20.95 48.55 -25.72
N ASN A 711 22.15 47.95 -25.86
CA ASN A 711 22.85 47.82 -27.15
C ASN A 711 22.19 46.77 -28.05
N LEU A 712 21.76 45.63 -27.51
CA LEU A 712 21.06 44.59 -28.28
C LEU A 712 19.65 45.02 -28.71
N LYS A 713 18.94 45.81 -27.89
CA LYS A 713 17.64 46.39 -28.23
C LYS A 713 17.74 47.43 -29.35
N LYS A 714 18.87 48.15 -29.42
CA LYS A 714 19.18 49.08 -30.51
C LYS A 714 19.50 48.34 -31.82
N ASP A 715 20.29 47.26 -31.76
CA ASP A 715 20.61 46.43 -32.92
C ASP A 715 19.37 45.69 -33.48
N ILE A 716 18.50 45.20 -32.59
CA ILE A 716 17.22 44.56 -32.98
C ILE A 716 16.23 45.59 -33.56
N GLN A 717 16.21 46.82 -33.06
CA GLN A 717 15.37 47.89 -33.62
C GLN A 717 15.87 48.35 -35.00
N ASP A 718 17.18 48.39 -35.22
CA ASP A 718 17.78 48.72 -36.53
C ASP A 718 17.56 47.61 -37.56
N ASP A 719 17.56 46.34 -37.15
CA ASP A 719 17.19 45.21 -38.00
C ASP A 719 15.67 45.15 -38.27
N PHE A 720 14.82 45.49 -37.29
CA PHE A 720 13.38 45.63 -37.51
C PHE A 720 13.04 46.80 -38.47
N ASN A 721 13.78 47.91 -38.39
CA ASN A 721 13.60 49.07 -39.27
C ASN A 721 14.09 48.80 -40.71
N ARG A 722 15.12 47.96 -40.89
CA ARG A 722 15.56 47.47 -42.21
C ARG A 722 14.55 46.52 -42.85
N ILE A 723 13.95 45.65 -42.05
CA ILE A 723 12.89 44.72 -42.47
C ILE A 723 11.59 45.48 -42.78
N ALA A 724 11.24 46.52 -42.02
CA ALA A 724 10.07 47.36 -42.25
C ALA A 724 10.19 48.29 -43.49
N GLN A 725 11.39 48.48 -44.05
CA GLN A 725 11.63 49.24 -45.28
C GLN A 725 11.70 48.37 -46.56
N GLY A 726 11.40 47.07 -46.46
CA GLY A 726 11.15 46.21 -47.62
C GLY A 726 12.34 46.06 -48.56
N ARG A 727 13.56 45.99 -48.02
CA ARG A 727 14.77 45.60 -48.76
C ARG A 727 15.36 44.39 -48.07
N PHE A 728 15.14 43.21 -48.64
CA PHE A 728 15.70 41.95 -48.17
C PHE A 728 17.22 41.97 -48.15
#